data_AF-A0A9D4T1W5-F1
#
_entry.id   AF-A0A9D4T1W5-F1
#
_cell.length_a   1.000
_cell.length_b   1.000
_cell.length_c   1.000
_cell.angle_alpha   90.00
_cell.angle_beta   90.00
_cell.angle_gamma   90.00
#
_symmetry.space_group_name_H-M   'P 1'
#
loop_
_entity.id
_entity.type
_entity.pdbx_description
1 polymer ?
#
loop_
_entity_poly.entity_id
_entity_poly.type
_entity_poly.pdbx_seq_one_letter_code
_entity_poly.pdbx_strand_id
1 'polypeptide(L)'
;MRFLSVLPVAALFVLWAGTKTGLCLTPCPSHCSAVRVVVVKDKVVTTEEGPRAKIVAEITLALQKAKPDVKKTKIKIGLKWVEVPVTIKKQVQDAVKKFPELGDLVLSIVVSKVKPPRPKRTPKPKPPPVVPYTPPKSEAALQDLNRPVVVPPTPTTVEPKVRAAIELLLNFPNHMPTIFVYLVKIGVKFPDTTKPITGVTVGGTFVPFPKPLNLGYTINVNGKGFNLPRDSRQLAVYVQKHPHLLTVTVTLLHQLGAQFTVDGGGKISSFVIFGKTQTFPKSMGGSVFVGERSYNLPKDIKVVLKAVRNNPAQFFKIEFLLLAYGVRITKSPGGSALRATYGGGSYDISVKKPVRITLGQKSYDIPADLEAIFKSQEGLQVGAVLQALQLAKVPLKVDRNTGIVTGIIVSGVTVPFPVTVDLRFKLYGKQYVIPRDLGKIVAVLEKKNMPSLVLSILYSRYGVVPVRNADKVVVALSFDKMKFPVKARPLTALVIAGVKLLLPRDVDKMYDLVSSNKVEPMQLLQALQLVGYTFIPGPDGKLSTLQKGAERIELNFSLILYVDYGDKKYLIPNDLPLLVDIISKLPAQQLASVMGSLNKQGAVMAMKGAKVVILFNGIQYKTNLKSSPGAKVGLVVYMGNKTFSIPKDLKATVSYANGKGAAVIQLLVELFKALGVKVNQSPKGLILSIVIDGKTYRVSGGGGNGGAPGGQVRVTIRGRKFWIPKEMGRLPDLFTKFHYAEVVVALIRMGATLLSDKASNFYGFRYKGRAYRFLKTFIVAVKVDRTEVQYRIPGDLKKLAKTLSKGRWVWHDVRRTLKAAGVTVSGGSGEIRSFSFQGKTYQVRR
;
A
#
# COMPACT_ATOMS: atom_id res chain seq x y z
N MET A 1 -31.26 -34.32 -32.29
CA MET A 1 -30.86 -33.90 -33.67
C MET A 1 -31.08 -32.40 -33.76
N ARG A 2 -30.21 -31.50 -34.23
CA ARG A 2 -28.82 -31.51 -34.74
C ARG A 2 -28.29 -30.06 -34.56
N PHE A 3 -27.04 -29.96 -34.11
CA PHE A 3 -25.99 -28.95 -34.37
C PHE A 3 -26.22 -27.44 -34.18
N LEU A 4 -25.65 -26.94 -33.07
CA LEU A 4 -24.63 -25.89 -32.99
C LEU A 4 -23.98 -25.48 -34.34
N SER A 5 -23.79 -24.17 -34.56
CA SER A 5 -22.44 -23.60 -34.79
C SER A 5 -22.41 -22.07 -34.90
N VAL A 6 -21.50 -21.46 -34.11
CA VAL A 6 -20.77 -20.19 -34.35
C VAL A 6 -21.41 -18.84 -33.96
N LEU A 7 -21.37 -18.57 -32.66
CA LEU A 7 -21.03 -17.30 -31.97
C LEU A 7 -20.30 -16.22 -32.84
N PRO A 8 -20.36 -14.90 -32.51
CA PRO A 8 -19.87 -14.53 -31.19
C PRO A 8 -20.51 -13.35 -30.45
N VAL A 9 -20.60 -13.58 -29.14
CA VAL A 9 -20.21 -12.75 -27.98
C VAL A 9 -19.31 -11.52 -28.26
N ALA A 10 -18.61 -11.45 -29.40
CA ALA A 10 -18.00 -10.23 -29.91
C ALA A 10 -19.05 -9.12 -30.14
N ALA A 11 -20.26 -9.42 -30.61
CA ALA A 11 -21.32 -8.41 -30.78
C ALA A 11 -21.77 -7.81 -29.44
N LEU A 12 -21.84 -8.63 -28.38
CA LEU A 12 -22.11 -8.18 -27.01
C LEU A 12 -20.91 -7.44 -26.40
N PHE A 13 -19.68 -7.82 -26.74
CA PHE A 13 -18.47 -7.09 -26.35
C PHE A 13 -18.31 -5.75 -27.07
N VAL A 14 -18.79 -5.64 -28.32
CA VAL A 14 -18.78 -4.39 -29.10
C VAL A 14 -19.88 -3.44 -28.58
N LEU A 15 -21.06 -3.94 -28.22
CA LEU A 15 -22.11 -3.16 -27.55
C LEU A 15 -21.70 -2.72 -26.12
N TRP A 16 -20.95 -3.56 -25.39
CA TRP A 16 -20.40 -3.18 -24.08
C TRP A 16 -19.20 -2.21 -24.20
N ALA A 17 -18.33 -2.37 -25.21
CA ALA A 17 -17.22 -1.45 -25.47
C ALA A 17 -17.71 -0.07 -25.95
N GLY A 18 -18.77 -0.01 -26.76
CA GLY A 18 -19.33 1.25 -27.28
C GLY A 18 -19.84 2.20 -26.19
N THR A 19 -20.36 1.68 -25.08
CA THR A 19 -20.84 2.50 -23.95
C THR A 19 -19.73 3.06 -23.06
N LYS A 20 -18.49 2.53 -23.17
CA LYS A 20 -17.34 3.00 -22.36
C LYS A 20 -16.24 3.73 -23.12
N THR A 21 -16.19 3.67 -24.45
CA THR A 21 -15.10 4.28 -25.25
C THR A 21 -15.49 5.47 -26.11
N GLY A 22 -16.78 5.81 -26.24
CA GLY A 22 -17.19 7.06 -26.91
C GLY A 22 -16.83 7.15 -28.40
N LEU A 23 -16.81 6.02 -29.11
CA LEU A 23 -16.55 5.96 -30.55
C LEU A 23 -17.71 5.25 -31.27
N CYS A 24 -18.67 6.03 -31.77
CA CYS A 24 -19.49 5.65 -32.91
C CYS A 24 -19.33 6.75 -33.97
N LEU A 25 -18.69 6.41 -35.10
CA LEU A 25 -18.43 7.31 -36.23
C LEU A 25 -19.22 6.96 -37.50
N THR A 26 -20.17 6.01 -37.46
CA THR A 26 -21.09 5.72 -38.59
C THR A 26 -22.48 5.25 -38.10
N PRO A 27 -23.58 5.59 -38.80
CA PRO A 27 -24.94 5.44 -38.29
C PRO A 27 -25.58 4.10 -38.68
N CYS A 28 -26.20 3.41 -37.71
CA CYS A 28 -27.23 2.40 -37.99
C CYS A 28 -28.58 3.11 -38.24
N PRO A 29 -29.25 2.87 -39.39
CA PRO A 29 -30.56 3.45 -39.68
C PRO A 29 -31.67 2.52 -39.20
N SER A 30 -32.55 3.02 -38.31
CA SER A 30 -34.02 2.85 -38.35
C SER A 30 -34.72 3.05 -37.00
N HIS A 31 -34.09 2.87 -35.83
CA HIS A 31 -34.83 2.94 -34.54
C HIS A 31 -34.13 3.61 -33.34
N CYS A 32 -33.01 4.32 -33.52
CA CYS A 32 -32.40 5.08 -32.42
C CYS A 32 -33.06 6.45 -32.25
N SER A 33 -34.23 6.50 -31.60
CA SER A 33 -34.57 7.70 -30.82
C SER A 33 -33.49 7.86 -29.77
N ALA A 34 -32.63 8.87 -29.88
CA ALA A 34 -31.62 9.14 -28.86
C ALA A 34 -32.33 9.46 -27.54
N VAL A 35 -32.51 8.44 -26.68
CA VAL A 35 -33.18 8.58 -25.38
C VAL A 35 -32.34 9.44 -24.44
N ARG A 36 -31.02 9.49 -24.67
CA ARG A 36 -30.05 10.20 -23.85
C ARG A 36 -28.84 10.65 -24.68
N VAL A 37 -28.41 11.90 -24.52
CA VAL A 37 -27.17 12.43 -25.11
C VAL A 37 -26.27 12.95 -24.01
N VAL A 38 -25.02 12.51 -24.04
CA VAL A 38 -23.98 12.93 -23.10
C VAL A 38 -23.02 13.85 -23.82
N VAL A 39 -23.01 15.13 -23.45
CA VAL A 39 -22.07 16.11 -23.99
C VAL A 39 -20.93 16.28 -22.98
N VAL A 40 -19.71 15.98 -23.40
CA VAL A 40 -18.50 16.14 -22.59
C VAL A 40 -17.72 17.35 -23.10
N LYS A 41 -17.70 18.43 -22.32
CA LYS A 41 -16.90 19.62 -22.60
C LYS A 41 -16.23 20.11 -21.34
N ASP A 42 -14.93 20.39 -21.42
CA ASP A 42 -14.13 20.95 -20.31
C ASP A 42 -14.29 20.23 -18.96
N LYS A 43 -14.44 18.90 -19.00
CA LYS A 43 -14.61 17.98 -17.85
C LYS A 43 -15.96 18.08 -17.12
N VAL A 44 -16.95 18.75 -17.69
CA VAL A 44 -18.35 18.69 -17.26
C VAL A 44 -19.10 17.72 -18.16
N VAL A 45 -19.87 16.82 -17.54
CA VAL A 45 -20.71 15.83 -18.23
C VAL A 45 -22.15 16.32 -18.10
N THR A 46 -22.70 16.86 -19.19
CA THR A 46 -24.12 17.25 -19.23
C THR A 46 -24.89 16.14 -19.92
N THR A 47 -25.96 15.67 -19.29
CA THR A 47 -26.78 14.58 -19.81
C THR A 47 -28.18 15.10 -20.10
N GLU A 48 -28.57 15.09 -21.36
CA GLU A 48 -29.92 15.45 -21.81
C GLU A 48 -30.70 14.19 -22.14
N GLU A 49 -31.99 14.15 -21.85
CA GLU A 49 -32.88 13.01 -22.10
C GLU A 49 -34.08 13.40 -22.98
N GLY A 50 -34.66 12.41 -23.65
CA GLY A 50 -35.89 12.56 -24.42
C GLY A 50 -35.76 13.48 -25.65
N PRO A 51 -36.80 14.30 -25.98
CA PRO A 51 -36.82 15.12 -27.19
C PRO A 51 -35.65 16.13 -27.29
N ARG A 52 -35.11 16.58 -26.15
CA ARG A 52 -33.95 17.49 -26.08
C ARG A 52 -32.67 16.82 -26.55
N ALA A 53 -32.45 15.56 -26.14
CA ALA A 53 -31.31 14.76 -26.56
C ALA A 53 -31.26 14.56 -28.08
N LYS A 54 -32.42 14.28 -28.69
CA LYS A 54 -32.56 14.13 -30.14
C LYS A 54 -32.10 15.40 -30.90
N ILE A 55 -32.55 16.57 -30.46
CA ILE A 55 -32.18 17.86 -31.09
C ILE A 55 -30.70 18.17 -30.95
N VAL A 56 -30.10 17.91 -29.78
CA VAL A 56 -28.66 18.10 -29.56
C VAL A 56 -27.83 17.17 -30.46
N ALA A 57 -28.26 15.92 -30.62
CA ALA A 57 -27.62 14.97 -31.53
C ALA A 57 -27.72 15.42 -33.00
N GLU A 58 -28.89 15.87 -33.44
CA GLU A 58 -29.12 16.34 -34.81
C GLU A 58 -28.26 17.55 -35.17
N ILE A 59 -28.17 18.56 -34.28
CA ILE A 59 -27.32 19.74 -34.48
C ILE A 59 -25.83 19.34 -34.52
N THR A 60 -25.41 18.45 -33.61
CA THR A 60 -24.02 17.99 -33.56
C THR A 60 -23.63 17.22 -34.82
N LEU A 61 -24.52 16.36 -35.32
CA LEU A 61 -24.31 15.59 -36.54
C LEU A 61 -24.29 16.51 -37.78
N ALA A 62 -25.21 17.47 -37.86
CA ALA A 62 -25.27 18.43 -38.95
C ALA A 62 -23.97 19.25 -39.03
N LEU A 63 -23.46 19.72 -37.88
CA LEU A 63 -22.19 20.45 -37.80
C LEU A 63 -20.98 19.58 -38.17
N GLN A 64 -21.03 18.26 -37.91
CA GLN A 64 -19.97 17.33 -38.32
C GLN A 64 -19.99 17.02 -39.82
N LYS A 65 -21.18 17.00 -40.44
CA LYS A 65 -21.34 16.75 -41.88
C LYS A 65 -21.11 17.99 -42.74
N ALA A 66 -21.09 19.18 -42.16
CA ALA A 66 -20.80 20.42 -42.88
C ALA A 66 -19.35 20.44 -43.39
N LYS A 67 -19.15 20.58 -44.70
CA LYS A 67 -17.82 20.71 -45.31
C LYS A 67 -17.12 22.00 -44.83
N PRO A 68 -15.78 22.02 -44.71
CA PRO A 68 -15.03 23.16 -44.17
C PRO A 68 -15.26 24.50 -44.90
N ASP A 69 -15.55 24.45 -46.20
CA ASP A 69 -15.63 25.62 -47.11
C ASP A 69 -17.06 26.10 -47.42
N VAL A 70 -18.05 25.73 -46.60
CA VAL A 70 -19.44 26.19 -46.78
C VAL A 70 -19.58 27.65 -46.32
N LYS A 71 -20.34 28.48 -47.07
CA LYS A 71 -20.71 29.85 -46.66
C LYS A 71 -21.27 29.85 -45.23
N LYS A 72 -20.68 30.68 -44.37
CA LYS A 72 -21.08 30.85 -42.96
C LYS A 72 -21.88 32.13 -42.79
N THR A 73 -22.78 32.13 -41.83
CA THR A 73 -23.61 33.28 -41.45
C THR A 73 -23.59 33.47 -39.94
N LYS A 74 -23.68 34.73 -39.49
CA LYS A 74 -23.72 35.06 -38.07
C LYS A 74 -25.13 34.93 -37.54
N ILE A 75 -25.29 34.16 -36.47
CA ILE A 75 -26.53 34.05 -35.71
C ILE A 75 -26.30 34.42 -34.26
N LYS A 76 -27.36 34.88 -33.59
CA LYS A 76 -27.35 35.18 -32.16
C LYS A 76 -27.88 33.95 -31.39
N ILE A 77 -27.08 33.42 -30.47
CA ILE A 77 -27.50 32.37 -29.52
C ILE A 77 -27.29 32.94 -28.11
N GLY A 78 -28.37 33.14 -27.37
CA GLY A 78 -28.35 33.89 -26.11
C GLY A 78 -27.83 35.33 -26.34
N LEU A 79 -26.77 35.71 -25.60
CA LEU A 79 -26.12 37.02 -25.72
C LEU A 79 -24.90 37.04 -26.66
N LYS A 80 -24.58 35.93 -27.36
CA LYS A 80 -23.37 35.83 -28.19
C LYS A 80 -23.69 35.64 -29.68
N TRP A 81 -22.88 36.27 -30.51
CA TRP A 81 -22.87 36.07 -31.96
C TRP A 81 -21.91 34.96 -32.34
N VAL A 82 -22.40 33.99 -33.12
CA VAL A 82 -21.59 32.85 -33.61
C VAL A 82 -21.80 32.63 -35.10
N GLU A 83 -20.74 32.19 -35.77
CA GLU A 83 -20.78 31.82 -37.19
C GLU A 83 -21.15 30.35 -37.34
N VAL A 84 -22.25 30.07 -38.05
CA VAL A 84 -22.69 28.72 -38.40
C VAL A 84 -22.81 28.59 -39.92
N PRO A 85 -22.64 27.37 -40.49
CA PRO A 85 -22.96 27.13 -41.89
C PRO A 85 -24.41 27.54 -42.20
N VAL A 86 -24.63 28.24 -43.32
CA VAL A 86 -25.97 28.73 -43.71
C VAL A 86 -27.01 27.62 -43.73
N THR A 87 -26.60 26.40 -44.10
CA THR A 87 -27.46 25.20 -44.16
C THR A 87 -28.03 24.76 -42.80
N ILE A 88 -27.40 25.14 -41.69
CA ILE A 88 -27.79 24.72 -40.32
C ILE A 88 -28.38 25.91 -39.52
N LYS A 89 -28.36 27.13 -40.09
CA LYS A 89 -28.89 28.34 -39.45
C LYS A 89 -30.29 28.14 -38.87
N LYS A 90 -31.23 27.69 -39.71
CA LYS A 90 -32.63 27.54 -39.36
C LYS A 90 -32.82 26.51 -38.24
N GLN A 91 -32.16 25.35 -38.36
CA GLN A 91 -32.23 24.28 -37.37
C GLN A 91 -31.70 24.70 -35.99
N VAL A 92 -30.60 25.45 -35.93
CA VAL A 92 -30.04 25.97 -34.66
C VAL A 92 -30.95 27.03 -34.05
N GLN A 93 -31.51 27.94 -34.86
CA GLN A 93 -32.42 28.98 -34.37
C GLN A 93 -33.74 28.39 -33.87
N ASP A 94 -34.32 27.44 -34.60
CA ASP A 94 -35.56 26.77 -34.21
C ASP A 94 -35.38 25.95 -32.93
N ALA A 95 -34.24 25.27 -32.78
CA ALA A 95 -33.91 24.52 -31.57
C ALA A 95 -33.77 25.40 -30.32
N VAL A 96 -33.05 26.52 -30.43
CA VAL A 96 -32.86 27.47 -29.31
C VAL A 96 -34.16 28.22 -29.02
N LYS A 97 -35.01 28.47 -30.02
CA LYS A 97 -36.35 29.05 -29.81
C LYS A 97 -37.29 28.07 -29.09
N LYS A 98 -37.23 26.78 -29.45
CA LYS A 98 -38.07 25.73 -28.88
C LYS A 98 -37.62 25.28 -27.49
N PHE A 99 -36.32 25.35 -27.20
CA PHE A 99 -35.71 24.99 -25.92
C PHE A 99 -34.65 26.04 -25.51
N PRO A 100 -35.06 27.20 -24.96
CA PRO A 100 -34.15 28.29 -24.60
C PRO A 100 -33.05 27.90 -23.61
N GLU A 101 -33.36 26.97 -22.69
CA GLU A 101 -32.44 26.42 -21.69
C GLU A 101 -31.25 25.65 -22.31
N LEU A 102 -31.39 25.17 -23.54
CA LEU A 102 -30.30 24.51 -24.27
C LEU A 102 -29.36 25.51 -24.95
N GLY A 103 -29.64 26.81 -24.88
CA GLY A 103 -28.88 27.86 -25.57
C GLY A 103 -27.38 27.82 -25.28
N ASP A 104 -26.99 27.66 -24.01
CA ASP A 104 -25.58 27.57 -23.61
C ASP A 104 -24.92 26.27 -24.09
N LEU A 105 -25.65 25.15 -24.07
CA LEU A 105 -25.17 23.86 -24.55
C LEU A 105 -24.94 23.89 -26.07
N VAL A 106 -25.91 24.39 -26.83
CA VAL A 106 -25.84 24.52 -28.29
C VAL A 106 -24.74 25.50 -28.70
N LEU A 107 -24.64 26.65 -28.02
CA LEU A 107 -23.54 27.60 -28.19
C LEU A 107 -22.19 26.92 -27.95
N SER A 108 -22.10 26.10 -26.90
CA SER A 108 -20.86 25.41 -26.56
C SER A 108 -20.43 24.42 -27.65
N ILE A 109 -21.38 23.73 -28.29
CA ILE A 109 -21.16 22.76 -29.38
C ILE A 109 -20.70 23.50 -30.63
N VAL A 110 -21.40 24.57 -31.02
CA VAL A 110 -21.06 25.41 -32.18
C VAL A 110 -19.65 25.98 -32.05
N VAL A 111 -19.33 26.60 -30.89
CA VAL A 111 -18.00 27.20 -30.64
C VAL A 111 -16.90 26.14 -30.57
N SER A 112 -17.19 24.92 -30.12
CA SER A 112 -16.20 23.84 -30.06
C SER A 112 -15.80 23.29 -31.44
N LYS A 113 -16.65 23.46 -32.45
CA LYS A 113 -16.49 22.89 -33.80
C LYS A 113 -16.18 23.93 -34.88
N VAL A 114 -16.39 25.22 -34.60
CA VAL A 114 -16.09 26.32 -35.53
C VAL A 114 -15.05 27.23 -34.88
N LYS A 115 -13.85 27.35 -35.49
CA LYS A 115 -12.80 28.27 -35.02
C LYS A 115 -13.37 29.69 -34.86
N PRO A 116 -13.12 30.38 -33.74
CA PRO A 116 -13.67 31.71 -33.51
C PRO A 116 -13.08 32.73 -34.50
N PRO A 117 -13.88 33.66 -35.06
CA PRO A 117 -13.36 34.77 -35.82
C PRO A 117 -12.54 35.70 -34.92
N ARG A 118 -11.38 36.12 -35.41
CA ARG A 118 -10.47 37.05 -34.72
C ARG A 118 -11.19 38.40 -34.49
N PRO A 119 -11.34 38.90 -33.26
CA PRO A 119 -11.82 40.25 -33.04
C PRO A 119 -10.73 41.25 -33.46
N LYS A 120 -11.08 42.20 -34.33
CA LYS A 120 -10.28 43.41 -34.59
C LYS A 120 -10.14 44.18 -33.28
N ARG A 121 -8.89 44.36 -32.84
CA ARG A 121 -8.49 45.10 -31.64
C ARG A 121 -8.59 46.60 -31.91
N THR A 122 -9.38 47.31 -31.11
CA THR A 122 -8.95 48.63 -30.61
C THR A 122 -7.78 48.44 -29.64
N PRO A 123 -6.81 49.36 -29.54
CA PRO A 123 -5.62 49.18 -28.71
C PRO A 123 -6.00 49.18 -27.23
N LYS A 124 -6.17 47.98 -26.67
CA LYS A 124 -6.23 47.79 -25.22
C LYS A 124 -4.80 47.92 -24.69
N PRO A 125 -4.55 48.67 -23.61
CA PRO A 125 -3.23 48.74 -23.00
C PRO A 125 -2.69 47.33 -22.80
N LYS A 126 -1.45 47.09 -23.26
CA LYS A 126 -0.77 45.79 -23.24
C LYS A 126 -0.93 45.20 -21.83
N PRO A 127 -1.64 44.06 -21.66
CA PRO A 127 -1.52 43.30 -20.42
C PRO A 127 -0.03 42.98 -20.26
N PRO A 128 0.54 43.09 -19.04
CA PRO A 128 1.91 42.64 -18.82
C PRO A 128 2.06 41.21 -19.37
N PRO A 129 3.22 40.88 -19.97
CA PRO A 129 3.44 39.53 -20.50
C PRO A 129 3.12 38.51 -19.41
N VAL A 130 2.29 37.52 -19.75
CA VAL A 130 2.00 36.41 -18.84
C VAL A 130 3.31 35.66 -18.67
N VAL A 131 4.03 35.97 -17.61
CA VAL A 131 5.26 35.25 -17.24
C VAL A 131 4.85 33.81 -16.98
N PRO A 132 5.38 32.81 -17.71
CA PRO A 132 5.09 31.42 -17.43
C PRO A 132 5.61 31.11 -16.02
N TYR A 133 4.69 30.96 -15.08
CA TYR A 133 5.02 30.45 -13.76
C TYR A 133 5.27 28.95 -13.90
N THR A 134 6.53 28.55 -13.78
CA THR A 134 6.88 27.14 -13.62
C THR A 134 7.12 26.90 -12.13
N PRO A 135 6.35 26.00 -11.50
CA PRO A 135 6.57 25.67 -10.09
C PRO A 135 8.02 25.19 -9.83
N PRO A 136 8.60 25.49 -8.66
CA PRO A 136 9.95 25.06 -8.30
C PRO A 136 10.04 23.54 -8.29
N LYS A 137 11.07 23.01 -8.95
CA LYS A 137 11.30 21.57 -9.02
C LYS A 137 12.59 21.21 -8.29
N SER A 138 12.47 20.35 -7.29
CA SER A 138 13.63 19.74 -6.62
C SER A 138 14.44 18.91 -7.63
N GLU A 139 15.75 19.17 -7.67
CA GLU A 139 16.74 18.43 -8.46
C GLU A 139 17.32 17.23 -7.69
N ALA A 140 17.01 17.10 -6.40
CA ALA A 140 17.51 15.99 -5.60
C ALA A 140 17.04 14.64 -6.15
N ALA A 141 17.94 13.64 -6.16
CA ALA A 141 17.60 12.29 -6.56
C ALA A 141 16.53 11.72 -5.61
N LEU A 142 15.31 11.57 -6.12
CA LEU A 142 14.19 10.99 -5.36
C LEU A 142 14.57 9.58 -4.89
N GLN A 143 14.48 9.35 -3.59
CA GLN A 143 14.68 8.02 -3.02
C GLN A 143 13.54 7.09 -3.45
N ASP A 144 13.89 5.83 -3.71
CA ASP A 144 12.89 4.79 -3.98
C ASP A 144 12.21 4.43 -2.67
N LEU A 145 10.87 4.55 -2.62
CA LEU A 145 10.09 4.31 -1.39
C LEU A 145 10.22 2.88 -0.86
N ASN A 146 10.66 1.93 -1.69
CA ASN A 146 10.94 0.56 -1.26
C ASN A 146 12.25 0.40 -0.47
N ARG A 147 13.09 1.44 -0.41
CA ARG A 147 14.39 1.49 0.25
C ARG A 147 14.61 2.86 0.90
N PRO A 148 13.82 3.21 1.94
CA PRO A 148 14.03 4.46 2.65
C PRO A 148 15.41 4.49 3.31
N VAL A 149 16.01 5.67 3.35
CA VAL A 149 17.24 5.95 4.08
C VAL A 149 16.90 6.06 5.56
N VAL A 150 17.61 5.33 6.41
CA VAL A 150 17.51 5.44 7.86
C VAL A 150 18.79 6.11 8.34
N VAL A 151 18.67 7.11 9.22
CA VAL A 151 19.86 7.75 9.79
C VAL A 151 20.41 6.81 10.85
N PRO A 152 21.71 6.47 10.77
CA PRO A 152 22.36 5.68 11.78
C PRO A 152 22.17 6.36 13.14
N PRO A 153 22.07 5.55 14.19
CA PRO A 153 21.94 6.06 15.53
C PRO A 153 23.15 6.94 15.87
N THR A 154 22.89 8.17 16.29
CA THR A 154 23.89 9.12 16.74
C THR A 154 24.08 9.06 18.25
N PRO A 155 25.15 9.66 18.80
CA PRO A 155 25.38 9.71 20.24
C PRO A 155 24.16 10.21 21.02
N THR A 156 24.07 9.83 22.30
CA THR A 156 22.94 10.14 23.22
C THR A 156 22.60 11.63 23.35
N THR A 157 23.46 12.53 22.84
CA THR A 157 23.24 13.99 22.80
C THR A 157 22.23 14.44 21.74
N VAL A 158 21.84 13.60 20.77
CA VAL A 158 20.88 13.97 19.72
C VAL A 158 19.49 13.51 20.08
N GLU A 159 18.58 14.46 20.32
CA GLU A 159 17.19 14.14 20.64
C GLU A 159 16.48 13.36 19.51
N PRO A 160 15.58 12.40 19.83
CA PRO A 160 14.84 11.61 18.83
C PRO A 160 14.09 12.46 17.80
N LYS A 161 13.57 13.61 18.21
CA LYS A 161 12.83 14.55 17.33
C LYS A 161 13.73 15.14 16.23
N VAL A 162 15.00 15.42 16.55
CA VAL A 162 15.99 15.93 15.60
C VAL A 162 16.31 14.85 14.57
N ARG A 163 16.56 13.63 15.04
CA ARG A 163 16.82 12.47 14.19
C ARG A 163 15.66 12.19 13.23
N ALA A 164 14.42 12.17 13.73
CA ALA A 164 13.24 11.95 12.90
C ALA A 164 13.09 13.01 11.79
N ALA A 165 13.39 14.27 12.10
CA ALA A 165 13.39 15.35 11.11
C ALA A 165 14.53 15.20 10.07
N ILE A 166 15.73 14.77 10.47
CA ILE A 166 16.83 14.45 9.54
C ILE A 166 16.46 13.25 8.65
N GLU A 167 15.86 12.19 9.19
CA GLU A 167 15.39 11.06 8.40
C GLU A 167 14.33 11.48 7.39
N LEU A 168 13.40 12.35 7.80
CA LEU A 168 12.41 12.93 6.91
C LEU A 168 13.09 13.73 5.79
N LEU A 169 14.11 14.53 6.10
CA LEU A 169 14.90 15.29 5.13
C LEU A 169 15.51 14.40 4.05
N LEU A 170 16.18 13.32 4.47
CA LEU A 170 16.88 12.41 3.56
C LEU A 170 15.93 11.58 2.70
N ASN A 171 14.76 11.24 3.24
CA ASN A 171 13.77 10.46 2.52
C ASN A 171 12.81 11.29 1.66
N PHE A 172 12.64 12.57 2.00
CA PHE A 172 11.68 13.45 1.35
C PHE A 172 12.33 14.81 1.04
N PRO A 173 13.36 14.81 0.16
CA PRO A 173 14.16 16.01 -0.11
C PRO A 173 13.35 17.15 -0.72
N ASN A 174 12.16 16.87 -1.27
CA ASN A 174 11.30 17.92 -1.81
C ASN A 174 10.63 18.78 -0.73
N HIS A 175 10.64 18.34 0.52
CA HIS A 175 10.17 19.11 1.67
C HIS A 175 11.34 19.72 2.46
N MET A 176 12.54 19.70 1.87
CA MET A 176 13.77 20.18 2.49
C MET A 176 13.65 21.60 3.07
N PRO A 177 13.04 22.60 2.41
CA PRO A 177 13.03 23.96 2.96
C PRO A 177 12.31 24.05 4.30
N THR A 178 11.16 23.40 4.43
CA THR A 178 10.38 23.38 5.68
C THR A 178 11.14 22.64 6.78
N ILE A 179 11.73 21.49 6.45
CA ILE A 179 12.48 20.68 7.41
C ILE A 179 13.78 21.40 7.84
N PHE A 180 14.46 22.09 6.92
CA PHE A 180 15.65 22.88 7.20
C PHE A 180 15.36 24.00 8.19
N VAL A 181 14.31 24.80 7.93
CA VAL A 181 13.91 25.90 8.82
C VAL A 181 13.59 25.37 10.22
N TYR A 182 12.87 24.25 10.31
CA TYR A 182 12.58 23.62 11.60
C TYR A 182 13.85 23.13 12.31
N LEU A 183 14.75 22.42 11.61
CA LEU A 183 16.00 21.90 12.16
C LEU A 183 16.90 23.04 12.69
N VAL A 184 17.03 24.13 11.93
CA VAL A 184 17.77 25.33 12.37
C VAL A 184 17.15 25.94 13.63
N LYS A 185 15.81 26.05 13.68
CA LYS A 185 15.07 26.58 14.84
C LYS A 185 15.34 25.78 16.12
N ILE A 186 15.56 24.47 16.02
CA ILE A 186 15.87 23.61 17.17
C ILE A 186 17.38 23.41 17.39
N GLY A 187 18.22 24.29 16.82
CA GLY A 187 19.66 24.35 17.12
C GLY A 187 20.57 23.49 16.24
N VAL A 188 20.06 22.92 15.14
CA VAL A 188 20.86 22.14 14.18
C VAL A 188 21.61 23.09 13.25
N LYS A 189 22.93 22.93 13.16
CA LYS A 189 23.79 23.69 12.26
C LYS A 189 24.06 22.89 11.00
N PHE A 190 23.75 23.47 9.84
CA PHE A 190 24.09 22.90 8.54
C PHE A 190 25.45 23.42 8.06
N PRO A 191 26.24 22.61 7.35
CA PRO A 191 27.42 23.09 6.63
C PRO A 191 26.98 23.94 5.41
N ASP A 192 27.95 24.40 4.61
CA ASP A 192 27.69 25.17 3.39
C ASP A 192 26.67 24.46 2.48
N THR A 193 25.51 25.09 2.34
CA THR A 193 24.34 24.57 1.61
C THR A 193 24.50 24.65 0.09
N THR A 194 25.59 25.23 -0.41
CA THR A 194 25.92 25.25 -1.85
C THR A 194 26.73 24.03 -2.30
N LYS A 195 27.21 23.21 -1.36
CA LYS A 195 27.94 21.96 -1.60
C LYS A 195 27.12 20.75 -1.16
N PRO A 196 27.46 19.53 -1.60
CA PRO A 196 26.86 18.31 -1.07
C PRO A 196 26.97 18.25 0.46
N ILE A 197 25.84 18.17 1.15
CA ILE A 197 25.78 18.11 2.62
C ILE A 197 26.00 16.68 3.05
N THR A 198 27.11 16.41 3.72
CA THR A 198 27.49 15.06 4.21
C THR A 198 27.06 14.79 5.65
N GLY A 199 26.54 15.79 6.36
CA GLY A 199 26.08 15.69 7.74
C GLY A 199 25.69 17.04 8.32
N VAL A 200 25.26 17.05 9.58
CA VAL A 200 24.88 18.27 10.34
C VAL A 200 25.49 18.25 11.73
N THR A 201 25.59 19.41 12.37
CA THR A 201 26.08 19.52 13.75
C THR A 201 24.93 19.79 14.70
N VAL A 202 24.81 18.99 15.76
CA VAL A 202 23.77 19.10 16.81
C VAL A 202 24.47 19.17 18.16
N GLY A 203 24.33 20.29 18.88
CA GLY A 203 24.98 20.45 20.20
C GLY A 203 26.50 20.20 20.17
N GLY A 204 27.18 20.64 19.10
CA GLY A 204 28.62 20.40 18.90
C GLY A 204 28.99 19.00 18.37
N THR A 205 28.06 18.04 18.35
CA THR A 205 28.28 16.70 17.81
C THR A 205 27.98 16.65 16.31
N PHE A 206 28.90 16.16 15.50
CA PHE A 206 28.67 15.94 14.07
C PHE A 206 27.88 14.64 13.82
N VAL A 207 26.79 14.77 13.06
CA VAL A 207 25.88 13.70 12.67
C VAL A 207 26.08 13.44 11.17
N PRO A 208 26.82 12.39 10.79
CA PRO A 208 27.03 12.06 9.38
C PRO A 208 25.74 11.55 8.73
N PHE A 209 25.49 11.95 7.48
CA PHE A 209 24.42 11.43 6.67
C PHE A 209 24.86 10.15 5.95
N PRO A 210 23.99 9.12 5.83
CA PRO A 210 24.27 7.91 5.06
C PRO A 210 24.64 8.15 3.60
N LYS A 211 24.15 9.26 3.04
CA LYS A 211 24.39 9.70 1.67
C LYS A 211 24.44 11.23 1.66
N PRO A 212 25.31 11.84 0.83
CA PRO A 212 25.30 13.28 0.65
C PRO A 212 23.95 13.78 0.15
N LEU A 213 23.48 14.88 0.72
CA LEU A 213 22.28 15.59 0.28
C LEU A 213 22.70 16.77 -0.60
N ASN A 214 22.30 16.75 -1.88
CA ASN A 214 22.50 17.87 -2.79
C ASN A 214 21.29 18.81 -2.71
N LEU A 215 21.54 20.08 -2.41
CA LEU A 215 20.52 21.11 -2.44
C LEU A 215 20.46 21.77 -3.81
N GLY A 216 19.32 21.59 -4.48
CA GLY A 216 19.06 22.18 -5.79
C GLY A 216 17.57 22.29 -6.05
N TYR A 217 17.08 23.52 -6.23
CA TYR A 217 15.73 23.82 -6.70
C TYR A 217 15.84 24.60 -8.00
N THR A 218 15.39 24.00 -9.10
CA THR A 218 15.24 24.75 -10.34
C THR A 218 13.97 25.59 -10.26
N ILE A 219 14.11 26.90 -10.34
CA ILE A 219 13.01 27.82 -10.63
C ILE A 219 13.19 28.39 -12.03
N ASN A 220 12.08 28.63 -12.73
CA ASN A 220 12.11 29.35 -14.00
C ASN A 220 11.44 30.71 -13.80
N VAL A 221 12.20 31.77 -14.08
CA VAL A 221 11.72 33.15 -14.01
C VAL A 221 11.86 33.73 -15.41
N ASN A 222 10.73 33.94 -16.07
CA ASN A 222 10.64 34.49 -17.43
C ASN A 222 11.47 33.71 -18.48
N GLY A 223 11.33 32.38 -18.50
CA GLY A 223 12.04 31.50 -19.43
C GLY A 223 13.46 31.15 -18.99
N LYS A 224 14.06 31.91 -18.05
CA LYS A 224 15.41 31.67 -17.53
C LYS A 224 15.38 30.78 -16.28
N GLY A 225 16.11 29.66 -16.33
CA GLY A 225 16.27 28.75 -15.20
C GLY A 225 17.34 29.22 -14.21
N PHE A 226 17.07 29.05 -12.91
CA PHE A 226 18.01 29.29 -11.81
C PHE A 226 17.97 28.11 -10.85
N ASN A 227 19.13 27.61 -10.43
CA ASN A 227 19.25 26.52 -9.47
C ASN A 227 19.62 27.06 -8.08
N LEU A 228 18.70 26.99 -7.12
CA LEU A 228 18.89 27.53 -5.77
C LEU A 228 19.38 26.45 -4.78
N PRO A 229 20.31 26.76 -3.85
CA PRO A 229 20.85 28.10 -3.53
C PRO A 229 21.99 28.58 -4.44
N ARG A 230 22.57 27.74 -5.29
CA ARG A 230 23.79 28.05 -6.07
C ARG A 230 23.69 29.36 -6.85
N ASP A 231 22.58 29.57 -7.55
CA ASP A 231 22.39 30.68 -8.49
C ASP A 231 21.65 31.88 -7.84
N SER A 232 21.50 31.89 -6.50
CA SER A 232 20.70 32.92 -5.81
C SER A 232 21.20 34.36 -6.05
N ARG A 233 22.52 34.55 -6.13
CA ARG A 233 23.11 35.87 -6.48
C ARG A 233 22.76 36.28 -7.90
N GLN A 234 22.80 35.35 -8.85
CA GLN A 234 22.45 35.62 -10.24
C GLN A 234 20.96 35.93 -10.39
N LEU A 235 20.11 35.24 -9.63
CA LEU A 235 18.68 35.54 -9.55
C LEU A 235 18.43 36.96 -9.04
N ALA A 236 19.09 37.37 -7.95
CA ALA A 236 18.96 38.72 -7.39
C ALA A 236 19.31 39.80 -8.43
N VAL A 237 20.45 39.64 -9.11
CA VAL A 237 20.89 40.54 -10.19
C VAL A 237 19.90 40.54 -11.37
N TYR A 238 19.37 39.37 -11.76
CA TYR A 238 18.44 39.26 -12.87
C TYR A 238 17.10 39.95 -12.58
N VAL A 239 16.55 39.76 -11.37
CA VAL A 239 15.29 40.36 -10.93
C VAL A 239 15.43 41.87 -10.78
N GLN A 240 16.59 42.36 -10.35
CA GLN A 240 16.86 43.79 -10.34
C GLN A 240 16.84 44.40 -11.76
N LYS A 241 17.39 43.70 -12.75
CA LYS A 241 17.33 44.13 -14.17
C LYS A 241 15.91 44.03 -14.75
N HIS A 242 15.01 43.27 -14.12
CA HIS A 242 13.64 43.05 -14.56
C HIS A 242 12.63 43.23 -13.40
N PRO A 243 12.43 44.46 -12.89
CA PRO A 243 11.67 44.69 -11.65
C PRO A 243 10.22 44.18 -11.68
N HIS A 244 9.61 44.11 -12.87
CA HIS A 244 8.26 43.56 -13.07
C HIS A 244 8.15 42.07 -12.69
N LEU A 245 9.27 41.36 -12.55
CA LEU A 245 9.31 39.95 -12.13
C LEU A 245 9.35 39.77 -10.62
N LEU A 246 9.57 40.85 -9.86
CA LEU A 246 9.76 40.81 -8.41
C LEU A 246 8.62 40.09 -7.69
N THR A 247 7.36 40.38 -8.05
CA THR A 247 6.18 39.78 -7.42
C THR A 247 6.15 38.25 -7.54
N VAL A 248 6.49 37.73 -8.73
CA VAL A 248 6.54 36.28 -8.97
C VAL A 248 7.73 35.65 -8.25
N THR A 249 8.89 36.30 -8.28
CA THR A 249 10.08 35.82 -7.59
C THR A 249 9.88 35.78 -6.08
N VAL A 250 9.30 36.82 -5.48
CA VAL A 250 9.01 36.86 -4.04
C VAL A 250 8.10 35.70 -3.64
N THR A 251 7.04 35.47 -4.40
CA THR A 251 6.11 34.35 -4.16
C THR A 251 6.83 33.01 -4.20
N LEU A 252 7.64 32.76 -5.23
CA LEU A 252 8.43 31.52 -5.39
C LEU A 252 9.42 31.31 -4.25
N LEU A 253 10.19 32.35 -3.92
CA LEU A 253 11.20 32.30 -2.86
C LEU A 253 10.55 32.10 -1.49
N HIS A 254 9.42 32.77 -1.20
CA HIS A 254 8.68 32.56 0.03
C HIS A 254 8.19 31.11 0.17
N GLN A 255 7.68 30.50 -0.91
CA GLN A 255 7.29 29.09 -0.93
C GLN A 255 8.48 28.13 -0.76
N LEU A 256 9.70 28.58 -1.02
CA LEU A 256 10.95 27.89 -0.72
C LEU A 256 11.52 28.27 0.66
N GLY A 257 10.72 28.90 1.52
CA GLY A 257 11.10 29.27 2.89
C GLY A 257 12.02 30.48 2.99
N ALA A 258 12.12 31.30 1.94
CA ALA A 258 12.92 32.52 2.01
C ALA A 258 12.29 33.57 2.92
N GLN A 259 13.13 34.27 3.66
CA GLN A 259 12.75 35.45 4.43
C GLN A 259 13.29 36.71 3.76
N PHE A 260 12.54 37.79 3.80
CA PHE A 260 12.93 39.05 3.18
C PHE A 260 13.25 40.09 4.24
N THR A 261 14.19 40.97 3.92
CA THR A 261 14.52 42.14 4.73
C THR A 261 14.27 43.39 3.89
N VAL A 262 13.90 44.47 4.58
CA VAL A 262 13.65 45.77 3.97
C VAL A 262 14.68 46.79 4.45
N ASP A 263 14.93 47.82 3.66
CA ASP A 263 15.71 48.98 4.05
C ASP A 263 14.88 49.98 4.90
N GLY A 264 15.50 51.08 5.33
CA GLY A 264 14.82 52.14 6.09
C GLY A 264 13.66 52.81 5.35
N GLY A 265 13.59 52.69 4.02
CA GLY A 265 12.47 53.14 3.18
C GLY A 265 11.40 52.07 2.95
N GLY A 266 11.53 50.89 3.54
CA GLY A 266 10.61 49.77 3.39
C GLY A 266 10.75 49.02 2.06
N LYS A 267 11.78 49.26 1.25
CA LYS A 267 12.04 48.51 0.00
C LYS A 267 12.78 47.22 0.31
N ILE A 268 12.55 46.17 -0.47
CA ILE A 268 13.21 44.87 -0.26
C ILE A 268 14.71 45.01 -0.57
N SER A 269 15.57 44.79 0.42
CA SER A 269 17.02 44.98 0.32
C SER A 269 17.78 43.65 0.19
N SER A 270 17.28 42.58 0.82
CA SER A 270 17.86 41.25 0.70
C SER A 270 16.85 40.14 0.98
N PHE A 271 17.19 38.92 0.60
CA PHE A 271 16.47 37.72 1.04
C PHE A 271 17.43 36.68 1.61
N VAL A 272 16.97 35.91 2.59
CA VAL A 272 17.69 34.78 3.19
C VAL A 272 17.04 33.50 2.72
N ILE A 273 17.80 32.61 2.09
CA ILE A 273 17.33 31.29 1.68
C ILE A 273 18.39 30.24 2.03
N PHE A 274 17.97 29.12 2.63
CA PHE A 274 18.86 28.06 3.13
C PHE A 274 20.02 28.58 4.00
N GLY A 275 19.72 29.55 4.87
CA GLY A 275 20.68 30.17 5.81
C GLY A 275 21.64 31.17 5.17
N LYS A 276 21.54 31.44 3.87
CA LYS A 276 22.42 32.36 3.15
C LYS A 276 21.68 33.64 2.77
N THR A 277 22.18 34.77 3.25
CA THR A 277 21.71 36.11 2.88
C THR A 277 22.17 36.48 1.48
N GLN A 278 21.26 37.01 0.68
CA GLN A 278 21.49 37.46 -0.69
C GLN A 278 20.97 38.88 -0.85
N THR A 279 21.90 39.82 -0.96
CA THR A 279 21.61 41.25 -1.07
C THR A 279 21.30 41.61 -2.52
N PHE A 280 20.23 42.37 -2.74
CA PHE A 280 20.00 43.00 -4.02
C PHE A 280 21.00 44.15 -4.20
N PRO A 281 21.66 44.27 -5.36
CA PRO A 281 22.57 45.40 -5.60
C PRO A 281 21.94 46.79 -5.36
N LYS A 282 20.62 46.94 -5.53
CA LYS A 282 19.83 48.10 -5.10
C LYS A 282 18.51 47.63 -4.48
N SER A 283 18.04 48.31 -3.44
CA SER A 283 16.75 47.99 -2.81
C SER A 283 15.60 48.12 -3.81
N MET A 284 14.68 47.16 -3.75
CA MET A 284 13.66 46.93 -4.77
C MET A 284 12.26 47.38 -4.31
N GLY A 285 11.70 48.34 -5.05
CA GLY A 285 10.25 48.58 -5.07
C GLY A 285 9.55 47.62 -6.03
N GLY A 286 8.24 47.47 -5.88
CA GLY A 286 7.44 46.54 -6.65
C GLY A 286 6.10 47.15 -7.00
N SER A 287 5.36 46.51 -7.90
CA SER A 287 3.98 46.90 -8.19
C SER A 287 3.06 45.70 -8.17
N VAL A 288 1.80 45.96 -7.79
CA VAL A 288 0.77 44.94 -7.66
C VAL A 288 -0.56 45.44 -8.20
N PHE A 289 -1.27 44.56 -8.90
CA PHE A 289 -2.61 44.84 -9.39
C PHE A 289 -3.65 44.28 -8.41
N VAL A 290 -4.55 45.14 -7.94
CA VAL A 290 -5.75 44.74 -7.17
C VAL A 290 -6.97 45.16 -7.98
N GLY A 291 -7.65 44.17 -8.56
CA GLY A 291 -8.68 44.43 -9.57
C GLY A 291 -8.04 45.01 -10.83
N GLU A 292 -8.51 46.18 -11.27
CA GLU A 292 -7.99 46.88 -12.46
C GLU A 292 -6.98 47.99 -12.11
N ARG A 293 -6.70 48.22 -10.81
CA ARG A 293 -5.79 49.27 -10.35
C ARG A 293 -4.41 48.73 -10.01
N SER A 294 -3.37 49.47 -10.38
CA SER A 294 -1.98 49.21 -10.02
C SER A 294 -1.57 50.02 -8.79
N TYR A 295 -0.79 49.43 -7.90
CA TYR A 295 -0.27 50.04 -6.68
C TYR A 295 1.24 49.83 -6.59
N ASN A 296 1.97 50.84 -6.15
CA ASN A 296 3.43 50.83 -6.01
C ASN A 296 3.84 50.57 -4.56
N LEU A 297 4.58 49.50 -4.31
CA LEU A 297 5.05 49.09 -3.00
C LEU A 297 6.49 49.57 -2.75
N PRO A 298 6.82 50.05 -1.54
CA PRO A 298 5.99 50.01 -0.32
C PRO A 298 5.01 51.18 -0.14
N LYS A 299 5.10 52.25 -0.96
CA LYS A 299 4.35 53.51 -0.80
C LYS A 299 2.85 53.29 -0.58
N ASP A 300 2.24 52.39 -1.34
CA ASP A 300 0.79 52.21 -1.39
C ASP A 300 0.28 51.07 -0.49
N ILE A 301 1.10 50.45 0.37
CA ILE A 301 0.70 49.29 1.19
C ILE A 301 -0.55 49.58 2.03
N LYS A 302 -0.63 50.74 2.68
CA LYS A 302 -1.80 51.14 3.49
C LYS A 302 -3.08 51.22 2.65
N VAL A 303 -2.98 51.69 1.40
CA VAL A 303 -4.11 51.80 0.47
C VAL A 303 -4.52 50.41 -0.04
N VAL A 304 -3.54 49.57 -0.37
CA VAL A 304 -3.76 48.17 -0.80
C VAL A 304 -4.49 47.38 0.27
N LEU A 305 -4.07 47.46 1.54
CA LEU A 305 -4.71 46.76 2.66
C LEU A 305 -6.17 47.18 2.85
N LYS A 306 -6.49 48.47 2.68
CA LYS A 306 -7.88 48.95 2.67
C LYS A 306 -8.68 48.38 1.49
N ALA A 307 -8.08 48.34 0.29
CA ALA A 307 -8.74 47.85 -0.92
C ALA A 307 -9.07 46.35 -0.90
N VAL A 308 -8.22 45.53 -0.27
CA VAL A 308 -8.41 44.07 -0.19
C VAL A 308 -9.16 43.59 1.06
N ARG A 309 -9.49 44.51 1.99
CA ARG A 309 -10.12 44.20 3.29
C ARG A 309 -11.31 43.26 3.19
N ASN A 310 -12.22 43.52 2.26
CA ASN A 310 -13.44 42.72 2.05
C ASN A 310 -13.33 41.78 0.84
N ASN A 311 -12.13 41.63 0.26
CA ASN A 311 -11.88 40.82 -0.92
C ASN A 311 -10.77 39.79 -0.67
N PRO A 312 -11.08 38.70 0.05
CA PRO A 312 -10.09 37.67 0.39
C PRO A 312 -9.39 37.07 -0.83
N ALA A 313 -10.09 36.97 -1.97
CA ALA A 313 -9.50 36.42 -3.19
C ALA A 313 -8.39 37.30 -3.79
N GLN A 314 -8.45 38.62 -3.61
CA GLN A 314 -7.37 39.51 -4.03
C GLN A 314 -6.26 39.57 -2.97
N PHE A 315 -6.62 39.56 -1.68
CA PHE A 315 -5.65 39.51 -0.59
C PHE A 315 -4.70 38.31 -0.71
N PHE A 316 -5.24 37.09 -0.83
CA PHE A 316 -4.42 35.87 -0.89
C PHE A 316 -3.55 35.76 -2.16
N LYS A 317 -3.82 36.53 -3.21
CA LYS A 317 -2.93 36.59 -4.39
C LYS A 317 -1.65 37.38 -4.13
N ILE A 318 -1.70 38.31 -3.18
CA ILE A 318 -0.64 39.30 -2.94
C ILE A 318 -0.02 39.16 -1.54
N GLU A 319 -0.54 38.23 -0.73
CA GLU A 319 -0.15 38.01 0.66
C GLU A 319 1.37 37.89 0.85
N PHE A 320 2.03 36.98 0.12
CA PHE A 320 3.48 36.79 0.26
C PHE A 320 4.30 38.01 -0.17
N LEU A 321 3.78 38.81 -1.12
CA LEU A 321 4.41 40.08 -1.48
C LEU A 321 4.30 41.09 -0.33
N LEU A 322 3.12 41.19 0.29
CA LEU A 322 2.89 42.08 1.44
C LEU A 322 3.79 41.68 2.63
N LEU A 323 3.91 40.38 2.92
CA LEU A 323 4.82 39.86 3.95
C LEU A 323 6.28 40.25 3.67
N ALA A 324 6.73 40.14 2.41
CA ALA A 324 8.09 40.51 2.02
C ALA A 324 8.40 42.01 2.21
N TYR A 325 7.38 42.86 2.12
CA TYR A 325 7.46 44.29 2.42
C TYR A 325 7.25 44.63 3.91
N GLY A 326 7.21 43.63 4.80
CA GLY A 326 7.16 43.83 6.25
C GLY A 326 5.74 43.97 6.83
N VAL A 327 4.69 43.67 6.07
CA VAL A 327 3.35 43.51 6.65
C VAL A 327 3.36 42.27 7.55
N ARG A 328 2.82 42.39 8.77
CA ARG A 328 2.62 41.23 9.65
C ARG A 328 1.17 40.80 9.61
N ILE A 329 0.92 39.50 9.45
CA ILE A 329 -0.44 38.93 9.42
C ILE A 329 -0.60 38.06 10.66
N THR A 330 -1.68 38.30 11.40
CA THR A 330 -2.04 37.54 12.61
C THR A 330 -3.50 37.13 12.55
N LYS A 331 -3.87 36.08 13.29
CA LYS A 331 -5.26 35.66 13.42
C LYS A 331 -5.99 36.59 14.40
N SER A 332 -7.19 37.04 14.05
CA SER A 332 -8.05 37.79 14.99
C SER A 332 -8.61 36.88 16.10
N PRO A 333 -8.94 37.42 17.28
CA PRO A 333 -9.66 36.67 18.32
C PRO A 333 -10.95 36.07 17.74
N GLY A 334 -11.13 34.75 17.85
CA GLY A 334 -12.28 34.02 17.27
C GLY A 334 -12.10 33.51 15.82
N GLY A 335 -11.01 33.87 15.13
CA GLY A 335 -10.60 33.24 13.87
C GLY A 335 -11.43 33.58 12.62
N SER A 336 -12.37 34.52 12.72
CA SER A 336 -13.25 34.95 11.62
C SER A 336 -12.59 35.93 10.63
N ALA A 337 -11.49 36.56 11.03
CA ALA A 337 -10.71 37.49 10.20
C ALA A 337 -9.19 37.32 10.38
N LEU A 338 -8.43 37.79 9.38
CA LEU A 338 -6.98 37.96 9.47
C LEU A 338 -6.67 39.43 9.73
N ARG A 339 -5.82 39.72 10.72
CA ARG A 339 -5.37 41.07 11.04
C ARG A 339 -4.01 41.34 10.41
N ALA A 340 -3.97 42.24 9.44
CA ALA A 340 -2.75 42.74 8.83
C ALA A 340 -2.29 44.03 9.52
N THR A 341 -1.05 44.10 10.00
CA THR A 341 -0.48 45.28 10.65
C THR A 341 0.71 45.82 9.87
N TYR A 342 0.74 47.14 9.66
CA TYR A 342 1.82 47.83 8.94
C TYR A 342 1.92 49.32 9.33
N GLY A 343 3.13 49.79 9.66
CA GLY A 343 3.39 51.20 9.96
C GLY A 343 2.47 51.79 11.03
N GLY A 344 2.28 51.07 12.14
CA GLY A 344 1.40 51.42 13.26
C GLY A 344 -0.10 51.18 13.03
N GLY A 345 -0.55 50.94 11.79
CA GLY A 345 -1.95 50.66 11.46
C GLY A 345 -2.31 49.18 11.53
N SER A 346 -3.58 48.88 11.79
CA SER A 346 -4.15 47.52 11.81
C SER A 346 -5.37 47.45 10.88
N TYR A 347 -5.47 46.37 10.10
CA TYR A 347 -6.48 46.17 9.07
C TYR A 347 -7.06 44.75 9.17
N ASP A 348 -8.34 44.62 9.52
CA ASP A 348 -9.01 43.33 9.61
C ASP A 348 -9.55 42.89 8.24
N ILE A 349 -8.92 41.86 7.67
CA ILE A 349 -9.23 41.22 6.40
C ILE A 349 -10.26 40.11 6.61
N SER A 350 -11.40 40.20 5.93
CA SER A 350 -12.48 39.23 6.00
C SER A 350 -12.06 37.87 5.44
N VAL A 351 -12.16 36.81 6.26
CA VAL A 351 -11.98 35.42 5.81
C VAL A 351 -13.36 34.78 5.68
N LYS A 352 -13.77 34.42 4.46
CA LYS A 352 -15.06 33.73 4.27
C LYS A 352 -15.01 32.35 4.90
N LYS A 353 -15.72 32.15 6.03
CA LYS A 353 -15.95 30.88 6.74
C LYS A 353 -14.69 30.01 6.88
N PRO A 354 -13.90 30.15 7.95
CA PRO A 354 -12.74 29.30 8.17
C PRO A 354 -13.16 27.83 8.30
N VAL A 355 -12.27 26.92 7.89
CA VAL A 355 -12.46 25.47 8.04
C VAL A 355 -11.52 24.98 9.13
N ARG A 356 -12.09 24.38 10.17
CA ARG A 356 -11.30 23.76 11.24
C ARG A 356 -10.76 22.41 10.79
N ILE A 357 -9.46 22.21 10.96
CA ILE A 357 -8.80 20.91 10.79
C ILE A 357 -8.08 20.53 12.09
N THR A 358 -7.93 19.23 12.33
CA THR A 358 -7.22 18.71 13.50
C THR A 358 -5.96 17.99 13.05
N LEU A 359 -4.82 18.34 13.66
CA LEU A 359 -3.53 17.67 13.48
C LEU A 359 -3.01 17.28 14.85
N GLY A 360 -2.92 15.97 15.10
CA GLY A 360 -2.64 15.45 16.44
C GLY A 360 -3.71 15.91 17.44
N GLN A 361 -3.30 16.57 18.51
CA GLN A 361 -4.20 17.12 19.54
C GLN A 361 -4.57 18.59 19.32
N LYS A 362 -4.02 19.24 18.28
CA LYS A 362 -4.23 20.67 18.02
C LYS A 362 -5.25 20.86 16.91
N SER A 363 -6.13 21.84 17.10
CA SER A 363 -7.06 22.32 16.09
C SER A 363 -6.53 23.61 15.46
N TYR A 364 -6.67 23.72 14.15
CA TYR A 364 -6.21 24.85 13.34
C TYR A 364 -7.35 25.35 12.47
N ASP A 365 -7.50 26.67 12.35
CA ASP A 365 -8.52 27.30 11.52
C ASP A 365 -7.88 27.77 10.20
N ILE A 366 -8.23 27.10 9.11
CA ILE A 366 -7.71 27.35 7.77
C ILE A 366 -8.55 28.43 7.08
N PRO A 367 -7.94 29.43 6.42
CA PRO A 367 -6.51 29.54 6.08
C PRO A 367 -5.60 30.22 7.11
N ALA A 368 -6.15 30.82 8.17
CA ALA A 368 -5.38 31.70 9.06
C ALA A 368 -4.16 31.02 9.71
N ASP A 369 -4.32 29.74 10.06
CA ASP A 369 -3.26 28.99 10.73
C ASP A 369 -2.36 28.20 9.75
N LEU A 370 -2.54 28.35 8.43
CA LEU A 370 -1.84 27.53 7.43
C LEU A 370 -0.31 27.69 7.50
N GLU A 371 0.18 28.91 7.66
CA GLU A 371 1.62 29.16 7.80
C GLU A 371 2.16 28.67 9.16
N ALA A 372 1.35 28.80 10.22
CA ALA A 372 1.70 28.36 11.57
C ALA A 372 1.86 26.84 11.66
N ILE A 373 1.03 26.06 10.95
CA ILE A 373 1.15 24.59 10.85
C ILE A 373 2.56 24.23 10.35
N PHE A 374 3.02 24.80 9.25
CA PHE A 374 4.32 24.45 8.66
C PHE A 374 5.54 25.01 9.42
N LYS A 375 5.31 25.81 10.47
CA LYS A 375 6.33 26.25 11.43
C LYS A 375 6.39 25.35 12.68
N SER A 376 5.54 24.32 12.77
CA SER A 376 5.45 23.36 13.88
C SER A 376 5.99 21.97 13.50
N GLN A 377 6.24 21.13 14.50
CA GLN A 377 6.72 19.76 14.29
C GLN A 377 5.67 18.90 13.56
N GLU A 378 4.38 19.10 13.88
CA GLU A 378 3.26 18.40 13.26
C GLU A 378 3.16 18.72 11.76
N GLY A 379 3.45 19.97 11.36
CA GLY A 379 3.45 20.39 9.96
C GLY A 379 4.55 19.79 9.09
N LEU A 380 5.61 19.23 9.69
CA LEU A 380 6.62 18.46 8.95
C LEU A 380 6.02 17.20 8.32
N GLN A 381 4.97 16.64 8.93
CA GLN A 381 4.24 15.51 8.38
C GLN A 381 3.25 16.01 7.33
N VAL A 382 3.76 16.47 6.18
CA VAL A 382 2.94 17.04 5.10
C VAL A 382 1.79 16.12 4.69
N GLY A 383 2.02 14.81 4.66
CA GLY A 383 0.95 13.87 4.36
C GLY A 383 -0.20 13.92 5.35
N ALA A 384 0.07 14.09 6.65
CA ALA A 384 -0.96 14.31 7.67
C ALA A 384 -1.71 15.64 7.46
N VAL A 385 -1.00 16.72 7.10
CA VAL A 385 -1.62 18.01 6.76
C VAL A 385 -2.55 17.88 5.55
N LEU A 386 -2.07 17.26 4.48
CA LEU A 386 -2.85 17.02 3.27
C LEU A 386 -4.05 16.10 3.55
N GLN A 387 -3.87 15.08 4.37
CA GLN A 387 -4.94 14.17 4.79
C GLN A 387 -6.02 14.93 5.59
N ALA A 388 -5.63 15.74 6.57
CA ALA A 388 -6.57 16.52 7.39
C ALA A 388 -7.38 17.50 6.53
N LEU A 389 -6.72 18.18 5.58
CA LEU A 389 -7.40 19.05 4.61
C LEU A 389 -8.43 18.28 3.77
N GLN A 390 -8.06 17.10 3.26
CA GLN A 390 -8.97 16.26 2.47
C GLN A 390 -10.15 15.73 3.29
N LEU A 391 -9.92 15.33 4.54
CA LEU A 391 -10.98 14.89 5.47
C LEU A 391 -11.95 16.03 5.79
N ALA A 392 -11.43 17.25 5.95
CA ALA A 392 -12.21 18.46 6.11
C ALA A 392 -12.85 18.97 4.79
N LYS A 393 -12.74 18.19 3.70
CA LYS A 393 -13.28 18.49 2.37
C LYS A 393 -12.72 19.75 1.72
N VAL A 394 -11.53 20.20 2.14
CA VAL A 394 -10.79 21.31 1.53
C VAL A 394 -10.05 20.80 0.27
N PRO A 395 -10.45 21.21 -0.95
CA PRO A 395 -9.82 20.73 -2.18
C PRO A 395 -8.37 21.21 -2.30
N LEU A 396 -7.50 20.34 -2.82
CA LEU A 396 -6.10 20.64 -3.08
C LEU A 396 -5.91 21.09 -4.52
N LYS A 397 -5.17 22.19 -4.74
CA LYS A 397 -4.81 22.65 -6.08
C LYS A 397 -3.44 22.10 -6.47
N VAL A 398 -3.43 20.97 -7.18
CA VAL A 398 -2.20 20.30 -7.62
C VAL A 398 -2.00 20.45 -9.12
N ASP A 399 -0.80 20.86 -9.54
CA ASP A 399 -0.40 20.76 -10.93
C ASP A 399 -0.23 19.28 -11.30
N ARG A 400 -1.07 18.78 -12.21
CA ARG A 400 -1.10 17.36 -12.58
C ARG A 400 0.14 16.88 -13.34
N ASN A 401 0.92 17.78 -13.92
CA ASN A 401 2.13 17.45 -14.67
C ASN A 401 3.34 17.35 -13.75
N THR A 402 3.46 18.32 -12.84
CA THR A 402 4.60 18.43 -11.93
C THR A 402 4.36 17.76 -10.58
N GLY A 403 3.11 17.53 -10.17
CA GLY A 403 2.76 17.00 -8.85
C GLY A 403 2.87 18.02 -7.72
N ILE A 404 3.02 19.31 -8.04
CA ILE A 404 3.25 20.35 -7.04
C ILE A 404 1.92 20.90 -6.53
N VAL A 405 1.78 20.96 -5.21
CA VAL A 405 0.65 21.62 -4.53
C VAL A 405 0.87 23.13 -4.60
N THR A 406 0.00 23.82 -5.31
CA THR A 406 0.06 25.27 -5.53
C THR A 406 -0.84 26.06 -4.58
N GLY A 407 -1.79 25.39 -3.94
CA GLY A 407 -2.73 26.02 -3.01
C GLY A 407 -3.86 25.08 -2.58
N ILE A 408 -4.81 25.67 -1.86
CA ILE A 408 -6.04 25.03 -1.41
C ILE A 408 -7.24 25.92 -1.75
N ILE A 409 -8.43 25.34 -1.77
CA ILE A 409 -9.67 26.10 -1.98
C ILE A 409 -10.47 26.15 -0.69
N VAL A 410 -10.59 27.34 -0.09
CA VAL A 410 -11.39 27.56 1.13
C VAL A 410 -12.54 28.49 0.78
N SER A 411 -13.78 28.02 0.97
CA SER A 411 -14.99 28.81 0.69
C SER A 411 -15.01 29.44 -0.72
N GLY A 412 -14.51 28.70 -1.73
CA GLY A 412 -14.41 29.15 -3.11
C GLY A 412 -13.21 30.07 -3.44
N VAL A 413 -12.40 30.43 -2.44
CA VAL A 413 -11.21 31.26 -2.60
C VAL A 413 -9.96 30.37 -2.70
N THR A 414 -9.10 30.63 -3.69
CA THR A 414 -7.79 29.97 -3.77
C THR A 414 -6.83 30.65 -2.80
N VAL A 415 -6.34 29.89 -1.83
CA VAL A 415 -5.31 30.30 -0.88
C VAL A 415 -4.00 29.64 -1.31
N PRO A 416 -2.91 30.41 -1.51
CA PRO A 416 -1.63 29.83 -1.87
C PRO A 416 -1.11 28.93 -0.75
N PHE A 417 -0.46 27.83 -1.13
CA PHE A 417 0.18 26.98 -0.13
C PHE A 417 1.48 27.68 0.33
N PRO A 418 1.74 27.77 1.65
CA PRO A 418 2.88 28.54 2.19
C PRO A 418 4.22 27.90 1.89
N VAL A 419 4.23 26.62 1.54
CA VAL A 419 5.43 25.84 1.23
C VAL A 419 5.25 25.10 -0.09
N THR A 420 6.35 24.86 -0.80
CA THR A 420 6.31 23.98 -1.97
C THR A 420 6.17 22.53 -1.50
N VAL A 421 5.10 21.84 -1.93
CA VAL A 421 4.94 20.40 -1.71
C VAL A 421 4.94 19.68 -3.04
N ASP A 422 5.91 18.81 -3.25
CA ASP A 422 6.06 18.01 -4.45
C ASP A 422 5.66 16.55 -4.19
N LEU A 423 4.61 16.10 -4.88
CA LEU A 423 4.04 14.78 -4.73
C LEU A 423 4.60 13.76 -5.74
N ARG A 424 5.77 14.05 -6.33
CA ARG A 424 6.52 13.09 -7.13
C ARG A 424 7.30 12.12 -6.24
N PHE A 425 7.35 10.86 -6.66
CA PHE A 425 8.11 9.84 -5.96
C PHE A 425 8.61 8.74 -6.87
N LYS A 426 9.61 8.01 -6.41
CA LYS A 426 10.16 6.85 -7.09
C LYS A 426 9.71 5.57 -6.39
N LEU A 427 9.22 4.61 -7.17
CA LEU A 427 8.77 3.31 -6.69
C LEU A 427 9.23 2.21 -7.65
N TYR A 428 10.04 1.27 -7.15
CA TYR A 428 10.62 0.18 -7.94
C TYR A 428 11.33 0.68 -9.21
N GLY A 429 12.18 1.70 -9.06
CA GLY A 429 12.96 2.28 -10.16
C GLY A 429 12.21 3.26 -11.05
N LYS A 430 10.87 3.38 -10.95
CA LYS A 430 10.05 4.27 -11.80
C LYS A 430 9.53 5.48 -11.03
N GLN A 431 9.47 6.63 -11.68
CA GLN A 431 8.92 7.86 -11.10
C GLN A 431 7.43 7.98 -11.39
N TYR A 432 6.65 8.39 -10.39
CA TYR A 432 5.22 8.61 -10.45
C TYR A 432 4.86 10.00 -9.91
N VAL A 433 3.70 10.53 -10.32
CA VAL A 433 3.20 11.85 -9.93
C VAL A 433 1.78 11.73 -9.38
N ILE A 434 1.54 12.12 -8.12
CA ILE A 434 0.19 12.16 -7.54
C ILE A 434 -0.47 13.50 -7.89
N PRO A 435 -1.77 13.52 -8.27
CA PRO A 435 -2.68 12.38 -8.37
C PRO A 435 -2.66 11.62 -9.71
N ARG A 436 -2.04 12.17 -10.75
CA ARG A 436 -2.10 11.66 -12.14
C ARG A 436 -1.86 10.15 -12.25
N ASP A 437 -0.83 9.66 -11.58
CA ASP A 437 -0.34 8.29 -11.70
C ASP A 437 -0.81 7.38 -10.53
N LEU A 438 -1.70 7.84 -9.63
CA LEU A 438 -2.11 7.09 -8.44
C LEU A 438 -2.74 5.73 -8.78
N GLY A 439 -3.50 5.64 -9.87
CA GLY A 439 -4.01 4.34 -10.37
C GLY A 439 -2.91 3.37 -10.80
N LYS A 440 -1.83 3.88 -11.44
CA LYS A 440 -0.67 3.04 -11.82
C LYS A 440 0.09 2.56 -10.60
N ILE A 441 0.24 3.43 -9.61
CA ILE A 441 0.85 3.11 -8.32
C ILE A 441 0.07 1.99 -7.64
N VAL A 442 -1.26 2.11 -7.54
CA VAL A 442 -2.13 1.07 -6.97
C VAL A 442 -1.93 -0.27 -7.68
N ALA A 443 -1.96 -0.29 -9.01
CA ALA A 443 -1.75 -1.52 -9.78
C ALA A 443 -0.38 -2.18 -9.53
N VAL A 444 0.68 -1.39 -9.36
CA VAL A 444 2.02 -1.88 -9.01
C VAL A 444 2.06 -2.44 -7.59
N LEU A 445 1.42 -1.76 -6.63
CA LEU A 445 1.35 -2.21 -5.24
C LEU A 445 0.55 -3.50 -5.11
N GLU A 446 -0.55 -3.66 -5.83
CA GLU A 446 -1.34 -4.90 -5.85
C GLU A 446 -0.51 -6.09 -6.33
N LYS A 447 0.26 -5.91 -7.41
CA LYS A 447 1.20 -6.93 -7.91
C LYS A 447 2.29 -7.30 -6.89
N LYS A 448 2.59 -6.40 -5.95
CA LYS A 448 3.57 -6.61 -4.87
C LYS A 448 2.90 -6.93 -3.52
N ASN A 449 1.63 -7.34 -3.55
CA ASN A 449 0.84 -7.71 -2.37
C ASN A 449 0.69 -6.59 -1.32
N MET A 450 0.61 -5.34 -1.78
CA MET A 450 0.41 -4.16 -0.95
C MET A 450 1.45 -4.07 0.18
N PRO A 451 2.72 -3.74 -0.11
CA PRO A 451 3.76 -3.67 0.92
C PRO A 451 3.46 -2.57 1.96
N SER A 452 3.31 -2.95 3.22
CA SER A 452 2.94 -2.06 4.33
C SER A 452 3.83 -0.82 4.43
N LEU A 453 5.15 -0.98 4.29
CA LEU A 453 6.10 0.15 4.37
C LEU A 453 5.82 1.24 3.32
N VAL A 454 5.60 0.85 2.06
CA VAL A 454 5.36 1.81 0.98
C VAL A 454 4.02 2.51 1.19
N LEU A 455 3.00 1.78 1.61
CA LEU A 455 1.68 2.33 1.91
C LEU A 455 1.73 3.27 3.11
N SER A 456 2.48 2.93 4.17
CA SER A 456 2.74 3.82 5.32
C SER A 456 3.29 5.16 4.85
N ILE A 457 4.25 5.15 3.92
CA ILE A 457 4.86 6.37 3.37
C ILE A 457 3.85 7.14 2.51
N LEU A 458 3.07 6.48 1.67
CA LEU A 458 2.03 7.14 0.87
C LEU A 458 0.99 7.84 1.76
N TYR A 459 0.62 7.23 2.88
CA TYR A 459 -0.31 7.82 3.84
C TYR A 459 0.34 8.98 4.60
N SER A 460 1.49 8.73 5.23
CA SER A 460 2.11 9.68 6.17
C SER A 460 2.86 10.84 5.50
N ARG A 461 3.40 10.66 4.30
CA ARG A 461 4.23 11.67 3.62
C ARG A 461 3.57 12.28 2.38
N TYR A 462 2.71 11.54 1.69
CA TYR A 462 2.07 11.99 0.44
C TYR A 462 0.58 12.30 0.58
N GLY A 463 -0.02 12.07 1.75
CA GLY A 463 -1.41 12.42 2.02
C GLY A 463 -2.42 11.59 1.23
N VAL A 464 -2.06 10.37 0.83
CA VAL A 464 -3.03 9.42 0.28
C VAL A 464 -3.94 8.94 1.41
N VAL A 465 -5.25 9.00 1.20
CA VAL A 465 -6.25 8.66 2.22
C VAL A 465 -6.88 7.30 1.93
N PRO A 466 -6.82 6.32 2.85
CA PRO A 466 -7.53 5.07 2.69
C PRO A 466 -9.05 5.27 2.84
N VAL A 467 -9.82 4.81 1.87
CA VAL A 467 -11.28 4.83 1.87
C VAL A 467 -11.79 3.50 2.42
N ARG A 468 -12.70 3.56 3.39
CA ARG A 468 -13.20 2.39 4.13
C ARG A 468 -14.67 2.11 3.83
N ASN A 469 -15.06 0.85 4.01
CA ASN A 469 -16.45 0.42 4.05
C ASN A 469 -17.03 0.46 5.49
N ALA A 470 -18.25 -0.04 5.67
CA ALA A 470 -18.93 -0.11 6.97
C ALA A 470 -18.16 -0.93 8.02
N ASP A 471 -17.46 -2.01 7.62
CA ASP A 471 -16.62 -2.83 8.50
C ASP A 471 -15.24 -2.21 8.79
N LYS A 472 -15.05 -0.93 8.46
CA LYS A 472 -13.78 -0.19 8.55
C LYS A 472 -12.66 -0.74 7.65
N VAL A 473 -12.92 -1.70 6.76
CA VAL A 473 -11.94 -2.29 5.83
C VAL A 473 -11.63 -1.34 4.69
N VAL A 474 -10.35 -1.23 4.31
CA VAL A 474 -9.92 -0.40 3.18
C VAL A 474 -10.33 -1.02 1.84
N VAL A 475 -11.09 -0.26 1.04
CA VAL A 475 -11.63 -0.68 -0.28
C VAL A 475 -11.12 0.18 -1.44
N ALA A 476 -10.56 1.36 -1.15
CA ALA A 476 -9.90 2.20 -2.15
C ALA A 476 -8.83 3.07 -1.49
N LEU A 477 -7.89 3.57 -2.30
CA LEU A 477 -7.02 4.69 -1.91
C LEU A 477 -7.56 5.95 -2.58
N SER A 478 -7.44 7.10 -1.93
CA SER A 478 -7.92 8.36 -2.47
C SER A 478 -6.94 9.49 -2.32
N PHE A 479 -7.04 10.44 -3.25
CA PHE A 479 -6.35 11.71 -3.19
C PHE A 479 -7.21 12.77 -3.86
N ASP A 480 -7.47 13.89 -3.18
CA ASP A 480 -8.29 15.01 -3.68
C ASP A 480 -9.61 14.54 -4.31
N LYS A 481 -10.39 13.76 -3.53
CA LYS A 481 -11.68 13.14 -3.92
C LYS A 481 -11.62 12.06 -5.00
N MET A 482 -10.51 11.91 -5.73
CA MET A 482 -10.33 10.80 -6.68
C MET A 482 -10.11 9.50 -5.91
N LYS A 483 -10.87 8.46 -6.25
CA LYS A 483 -10.81 7.14 -5.61
C LYS A 483 -10.26 6.11 -6.58
N PHE A 484 -9.35 5.28 -6.09
CA PHE A 484 -8.68 4.20 -6.81
C PHE A 484 -8.94 2.90 -6.06
N PRO A 485 -9.81 2.02 -6.59
CA PRO A 485 -10.17 0.76 -5.92
C PRO A 485 -8.93 -0.08 -5.59
N VAL A 486 -8.97 -0.75 -4.44
CA VAL A 486 -7.99 -1.77 -4.05
C VAL A 486 -8.70 -3.05 -3.66
N LYS A 487 -8.04 -4.19 -3.87
CA LYS A 487 -8.57 -5.48 -3.39
C LYS A 487 -8.78 -5.45 -1.86
N ALA A 488 -10.05 -5.46 -1.44
CA ALA A 488 -10.44 -5.52 -0.04
C ALA A 488 -9.87 -6.79 0.62
N ARG A 489 -9.32 -6.63 1.82
CA ARG A 489 -8.80 -7.77 2.61
C ARG A 489 -9.91 -8.31 3.51
N PRO A 490 -9.98 -9.63 3.74
CA PRO A 490 -10.91 -10.18 4.71
C PRO A 490 -10.54 -9.71 6.12
N LEU A 491 -11.55 -9.63 6.99
CA LEU A 491 -11.36 -9.34 8.41
C LEU A 491 -10.37 -10.33 9.02
N THR A 492 -9.45 -9.81 9.83
CA THR A 492 -8.44 -10.63 10.50
C THR A 492 -8.94 -11.00 11.89
N ALA A 493 -9.11 -12.30 12.16
CA ALA A 493 -9.43 -12.78 13.49
C ALA A 493 -8.18 -12.79 14.38
N LEU A 494 -8.23 -12.02 15.46
CA LEU A 494 -7.26 -12.00 16.54
C LEU A 494 -7.89 -12.68 17.75
N VAL A 495 -7.30 -13.76 18.26
CA VAL A 495 -7.76 -14.43 19.48
C VAL A 495 -6.73 -14.22 20.57
N ILE A 496 -7.13 -13.55 21.65
CA ILE A 496 -6.26 -13.24 22.80
C ILE A 496 -7.06 -13.34 24.09
N ALA A 497 -6.49 -13.99 25.11
CA ALA A 497 -7.16 -14.24 26.40
C ALA A 497 -8.59 -14.80 26.27
N GLY A 498 -8.82 -15.73 25.32
CA GLY A 498 -10.15 -16.31 25.06
C GLY A 498 -11.13 -15.40 24.30
N VAL A 499 -10.78 -14.13 24.07
CA VAL A 499 -11.59 -13.16 23.34
C VAL A 499 -11.21 -13.17 21.85
N LYS A 500 -12.21 -13.24 20.98
CA LYS A 500 -12.05 -13.16 19.52
C LYS A 500 -12.43 -11.76 19.02
N LEU A 501 -11.47 -11.05 18.44
CA LEU A 501 -11.64 -9.75 17.82
C LEU A 501 -11.52 -9.87 16.28
N LEU A 502 -12.37 -9.16 15.53
CA LEU A 502 -12.27 -9.08 14.07
C LEU A 502 -11.75 -7.70 13.65
N LEU A 503 -10.48 -7.62 13.24
CA LEU A 503 -9.84 -6.37 12.86
C LEU A 503 -10.07 -6.04 11.36
N PRO A 504 -10.28 -4.76 11.00
CA PRO A 504 -10.24 -3.55 11.86
C PRO A 504 -11.53 -3.22 12.63
N ARG A 505 -12.64 -3.93 12.38
CA ARG A 505 -13.97 -3.61 12.91
C ARG A 505 -13.99 -3.46 14.44
N ASP A 506 -13.39 -4.42 15.15
CA ASP A 506 -13.38 -4.51 16.61
C ASP A 506 -12.16 -3.83 17.28
N VAL A 507 -11.49 -2.87 16.61
CA VAL A 507 -10.28 -2.22 17.16
C VAL A 507 -10.52 -1.55 18.51
N ASP A 508 -11.67 -0.90 18.70
CA ASP A 508 -11.95 -0.11 19.91
C ASP A 508 -11.96 -0.99 21.18
N LYS A 509 -12.37 -2.26 21.03
CA LYS A 509 -12.39 -3.27 22.11
C LYS A 509 -10.99 -3.70 22.56
N MET A 510 -9.94 -3.41 21.79
CA MET A 510 -8.56 -3.73 22.18
C MET A 510 -8.12 -2.90 23.38
N TYR A 511 -8.58 -1.64 23.47
CA TYR A 511 -8.27 -0.78 24.61
C TYR A 511 -8.85 -1.33 25.91
N ASP A 512 -10.08 -1.83 25.87
CA ASP A 512 -10.73 -2.41 27.04
C ASP A 512 -9.95 -3.62 27.57
N LEU A 513 -9.36 -4.43 26.70
CA LEU A 513 -8.54 -5.58 27.10
C LEU A 513 -7.24 -5.17 27.81
N VAL A 514 -6.61 -4.07 27.36
CA VAL A 514 -5.37 -3.56 27.95
C VAL A 514 -5.65 -2.79 29.24
N SER A 515 -6.63 -1.88 29.21
CA SER A 515 -6.99 -1.04 30.36
C SER A 515 -7.57 -1.83 31.53
N SER A 516 -8.24 -2.96 31.27
CA SER A 516 -8.72 -3.87 32.32
C SER A 516 -7.68 -4.86 32.83
N ASN A 517 -6.41 -4.75 32.39
CA ASN A 517 -5.32 -5.69 32.71
C ASN A 517 -5.63 -7.16 32.37
N LYS A 518 -6.65 -7.45 31.54
CA LYS A 518 -6.95 -8.80 31.05
C LYS A 518 -5.88 -9.31 30.07
N VAL A 519 -5.19 -8.38 29.41
CA VAL A 519 -4.14 -8.66 28.45
C VAL A 519 -2.97 -7.72 28.69
N GLU A 520 -1.79 -8.29 28.89
CA GLU A 520 -0.56 -7.52 28.97
C GLU A 520 -0.25 -6.84 27.63
N PRO A 521 0.24 -5.59 27.61
CA PRO A 521 0.58 -4.87 26.37
C PRO A 521 1.50 -5.67 25.44
N MET A 522 2.42 -6.44 26.03
CA MET A 522 3.34 -7.29 25.28
C MET A 522 2.66 -8.48 24.60
N GLN A 523 1.70 -9.11 25.28
CA GLN A 523 0.91 -10.20 24.70
C GLN A 523 0.10 -9.69 23.51
N LEU A 524 -0.45 -8.49 23.62
CA LEU A 524 -1.18 -7.84 22.52
C LEU A 524 -0.27 -7.57 21.32
N LEU A 525 0.91 -6.98 21.56
CA LEU A 525 1.89 -6.71 20.51
C LEU A 525 2.27 -7.99 19.76
N GLN A 526 2.60 -9.05 20.50
CA GLN A 526 2.94 -10.34 19.90
C GLN A 526 1.77 -10.90 19.09
N ALA A 527 0.55 -10.87 19.64
CA ALA A 527 -0.62 -11.40 18.95
C ALA A 527 -0.95 -10.63 17.65
N LEU A 528 -0.77 -9.30 17.64
CA LEU A 528 -0.93 -8.47 16.44
C LEU A 528 0.11 -8.79 15.36
N GLN A 529 1.38 -8.96 15.76
CA GLN A 529 2.44 -9.40 14.86
C GLN A 529 2.16 -10.79 14.30
N LEU A 530 1.65 -11.72 15.13
CA LEU A 530 1.28 -13.08 14.72
C LEU A 530 0.17 -13.12 13.67
N VAL A 531 -0.77 -12.17 13.68
CA VAL A 531 -1.80 -12.07 12.65
C VAL A 531 -1.36 -11.20 11.47
N GLY A 532 -0.11 -10.75 11.44
CA GLY A 532 0.54 -10.07 10.32
C GLY A 532 0.35 -8.55 10.28
N TYR A 533 -0.02 -7.92 11.40
CA TYR A 533 0.06 -6.46 11.53
C TYR A 533 1.48 -6.03 11.92
N THR A 534 1.97 -4.99 11.27
CA THR A 534 3.18 -4.26 11.67
C THR A 534 2.78 -2.94 12.30
N PHE A 535 3.37 -2.58 13.42
CA PHE A 535 3.25 -1.24 13.98
C PHE A 535 3.95 -0.22 13.06
N ILE A 536 3.52 1.03 13.11
CA ILE A 536 4.24 2.14 12.49
C ILE A 536 4.72 3.02 13.65
N PRO A 537 6.03 3.14 13.87
CA PRO A 537 6.53 3.99 14.93
C PRO A 537 6.27 5.46 14.64
N GLY A 538 5.76 6.17 15.64
CA GLY A 538 5.71 7.63 15.65
C GLY A 538 7.12 8.25 15.78
N PRO A 539 7.25 9.56 15.54
CA PRO A 539 8.54 10.26 15.67
C PRO A 539 9.10 10.26 17.10
N ASP A 540 8.25 10.09 18.10
CA ASP A 540 8.60 9.92 19.52
C ASP A 540 8.85 8.45 19.92
N GLY A 541 8.77 7.52 18.95
CA GLY A 541 8.95 6.09 19.17
C GLY A 541 7.69 5.37 19.67
N LYS A 542 6.60 6.10 19.92
CA LYS A 542 5.34 5.50 20.34
C LYS A 542 4.72 4.67 19.22
N LEU A 543 4.18 3.51 19.59
CA LEU A 543 3.49 2.61 18.67
C LEU A 543 1.98 2.77 18.87
N SER A 544 1.36 3.59 18.02
CA SER A 544 -0.09 3.87 18.05
C SER A 544 -0.80 3.53 16.74
N THR A 545 -0.08 3.06 15.72
CA THR A 545 -0.65 2.73 14.42
C THR A 545 -0.24 1.33 14.00
N LEU A 546 -1.21 0.56 13.49
CA LEU A 546 -1.00 -0.76 12.90
C LEU A 546 -1.18 -0.71 11.38
N GLN A 547 -0.50 -1.62 10.68
CA GLN A 547 -0.62 -1.75 9.25
C GLN A 547 -0.52 -3.19 8.77
N LYS A 548 -1.43 -3.57 7.86
CA LYS A 548 -1.44 -4.86 7.17
C LYS A 548 -1.85 -4.65 5.72
N GLY A 549 -0.87 -4.34 4.89
CA GLY A 549 -1.09 -3.92 3.51
C GLY A 549 -1.78 -2.57 3.42
N ALA A 550 -2.88 -2.49 2.67
CA ALA A 550 -3.65 -1.24 2.53
C ALA A 550 -4.38 -0.86 3.82
N GLU A 551 -4.64 -1.84 4.69
CA GLU A 551 -5.28 -1.65 5.99
C GLU A 551 -4.33 -0.92 6.94
N ARG A 552 -4.69 0.30 7.35
CA ARG A 552 -4.02 1.08 8.41
C ARG A 552 -5.00 1.20 9.58
N ILE A 553 -4.58 1.06 10.81
CA ILE A 553 -5.48 1.19 11.97
C ILE A 553 -4.81 2.11 12.97
N GLU A 554 -5.47 3.19 13.37
CA GLU A 554 -5.03 4.02 14.48
C GLU A 554 -5.62 3.44 15.76
N LEU A 555 -4.76 3.21 16.74
CA LEU A 555 -5.13 2.74 18.07
C LEU A 555 -5.48 3.94 18.94
N ASN A 556 -6.46 3.75 19.82
CA ASN A 556 -6.84 4.69 20.87
C ASN A 556 -5.89 4.67 22.09
N PHE A 557 -4.80 3.91 22.03
CA PHE A 557 -3.71 3.91 23.00
C PHE A 557 -2.35 3.84 22.29
N SER A 558 -1.28 4.05 23.02
CA SER A 558 0.09 3.99 22.51
C SER A 558 0.94 3.06 23.36
N LEU A 559 1.79 2.25 22.71
CA LEU A 559 2.79 1.44 23.40
C LEU A 559 4.14 2.14 23.35
N ILE A 560 4.86 2.13 24.47
CA ILE A 560 6.26 2.55 24.58
C ILE A 560 7.05 1.32 24.95
N LEU A 561 7.99 0.93 24.09
CA LEU A 561 8.86 -0.21 24.34
C LEU A 561 10.28 0.29 24.58
N TYR A 562 10.94 -0.26 25.58
CA TYR A 562 12.34 0.00 25.81
C TYR A 562 13.10 -1.27 26.19
N VAL A 563 14.40 -1.26 25.88
CA VAL A 563 15.35 -2.27 26.33
C VAL A 563 16.31 -1.58 27.30
N ASP A 564 16.40 -2.12 28.51
CA ASP A 564 17.38 -1.69 29.49
C ASP A 564 18.73 -2.37 29.19
N TYR A 565 19.80 -1.58 29.11
CA TYR A 565 21.16 -2.08 28.99
C TYR A 565 22.16 -1.11 29.62
N GLY A 566 22.92 -1.59 30.62
CA GLY A 566 23.66 -0.73 31.54
C GLY A 566 22.71 0.23 32.26
N ASP A 567 23.12 1.47 32.47
CA ASP A 567 22.30 2.52 33.11
C ASP A 567 21.40 3.27 32.10
N LYS A 568 21.20 2.71 30.90
CA LYS A 568 20.49 3.38 29.79
C LYS A 568 19.26 2.59 29.33
N LYS A 569 18.21 3.35 28.96
CA LYS A 569 17.00 2.85 28.31
C LYS A 569 17.03 3.16 26.81
N TYR A 570 16.90 2.13 25.99
CA TYR A 570 16.86 2.24 24.53
C TYR A 570 15.42 2.08 24.02
N LEU A 571 14.84 3.11 23.42
CA LEU A 571 13.45 3.12 22.94
C LEU A 571 13.32 2.36 21.60
N ILE A 572 12.56 1.28 21.57
CA ILE A 572 12.39 0.44 20.37
C ILE A 572 11.10 0.85 19.62
N PRO A 573 11.12 1.01 18.28
CA PRO A 573 12.21 0.66 17.35
C PRO A 573 13.24 1.76 17.07
N ASN A 574 13.04 2.99 17.54
CA ASN A 574 13.86 4.13 17.12
C ASN A 574 15.36 3.92 17.43
N ASP A 575 15.67 3.39 18.60
CA ASP A 575 17.03 3.12 19.07
C ASP A 575 17.49 1.70 18.73
N LEU A 576 16.66 0.89 18.06
CA LEU A 576 17.06 -0.47 17.65
C LEU A 576 18.33 -0.47 16.77
N PRO A 577 18.54 0.46 15.81
CA PRO A 577 19.82 0.60 15.14
C PRO A 577 21.00 0.83 16.09
N LEU A 578 20.83 1.63 17.16
CA LEU A 578 21.88 1.91 18.15
C LEU A 578 22.20 0.65 18.92
N LEU A 579 21.15 -0.02 19.35
CA LEU A 579 21.27 -1.26 20.08
C LEU A 579 21.94 -2.34 19.22
N VAL A 580 21.67 -2.39 17.92
CA VAL A 580 22.35 -3.28 16.96
C VAL A 580 23.85 -2.97 16.84
N ASP A 581 24.24 -1.69 16.82
CA ASP A 581 25.66 -1.28 16.82
C ASP A 581 26.33 -1.60 18.17
N ILE A 582 25.65 -1.38 19.30
CA ILE A 582 26.12 -1.77 20.62
C ILE A 582 26.33 -3.29 20.67
N ILE A 583 25.31 -4.07 20.27
CA ILE A 583 25.35 -5.54 20.19
C ILE A 583 26.59 -6.01 19.42
N SER A 584 26.95 -5.35 18.32
CA SER A 584 28.14 -5.69 17.53
C SER A 584 29.46 -5.65 18.32
N LYS A 585 29.49 -4.87 19.41
CA LYS A 585 30.65 -4.62 20.25
C LYS A 585 30.59 -5.35 21.59
N LEU A 586 29.47 -6.01 21.92
CA LEU A 586 29.28 -6.64 23.23
C LEU A 586 30.05 -7.96 23.40
N PRO A 587 30.54 -8.26 24.62
CA PRO A 587 30.98 -9.59 25.00
C PRO A 587 29.79 -10.57 25.10
N ALA A 588 30.06 -11.86 24.90
CA ALA A 588 29.03 -12.91 24.79
C ALA A 588 28.07 -13.00 25.99
N GLN A 589 28.54 -12.71 27.21
CA GLN A 589 27.71 -12.75 28.43
C GLN A 589 26.65 -11.64 28.46
N GLN A 590 27.01 -10.43 28.04
CA GLN A 590 26.09 -9.28 27.96
C GLN A 590 25.12 -9.40 26.78
N LEU A 591 25.56 -10.05 25.70
CA LEU A 591 24.75 -10.32 24.52
C LEU A 591 23.47 -11.10 24.87
N ALA A 592 23.57 -12.15 25.68
CA ALA A 592 22.43 -12.98 26.05
C ALA A 592 21.33 -12.20 26.79
N SER A 593 21.72 -11.27 27.67
CA SER A 593 20.78 -10.41 28.41
C SER A 593 20.05 -9.44 27.48
N VAL A 594 20.80 -8.71 26.63
CA VAL A 594 20.22 -7.76 25.67
C VAL A 594 19.30 -8.44 24.67
N MET A 595 19.73 -9.60 24.15
CA MET A 595 18.90 -10.41 23.26
C MET A 595 17.66 -10.95 23.96
N GLY A 596 17.78 -11.40 25.22
CA GLY A 596 16.63 -11.81 26.03
C GLY A 596 15.60 -10.68 26.18
N SER A 597 16.06 -9.46 26.51
CA SER A 597 15.21 -8.28 26.60
C SER A 597 14.56 -7.90 25.26
N LEU A 598 15.33 -7.89 24.16
CA LEU A 598 14.78 -7.64 22.82
C LEU A 598 13.71 -8.66 22.42
N ASN A 599 13.94 -9.93 22.74
CA ASN A 599 12.99 -11.00 22.48
C ASN A 599 11.72 -10.85 23.33
N LYS A 600 11.86 -10.44 24.60
CA LYS A 600 10.73 -10.04 25.45
C LYS A 600 9.92 -8.90 24.83
N GLN A 601 10.59 -7.93 24.17
CA GLN A 601 9.95 -6.82 23.46
C GLN A 601 9.34 -7.22 22.08
N GLY A 602 9.35 -8.50 21.71
CA GLY A 602 8.76 -9.00 20.46
C GLY A 602 9.70 -8.97 19.24
N ALA A 603 10.99 -8.74 19.43
CA ALA A 603 11.98 -8.94 18.37
C ALA A 603 12.27 -10.43 18.18
N VAL A 604 12.35 -10.89 16.93
CA VAL A 604 12.80 -12.25 16.61
C VAL A 604 14.23 -12.18 16.09
N MET A 605 15.12 -13.05 16.56
CA MET A 605 16.54 -12.95 16.23
C MET A 605 17.10 -14.29 15.79
N ALA A 606 18.12 -14.26 14.95
CA ALA A 606 18.88 -15.44 14.57
C ALA A 606 20.38 -15.12 14.49
N MET A 607 21.22 -16.06 14.91
CA MET A 607 22.67 -15.93 14.94
C MET A 607 23.34 -17.12 14.26
N LYS A 608 24.36 -16.86 13.44
CA LYS A 608 25.20 -17.90 12.81
C LYS A 608 26.67 -17.45 12.85
N GLY A 609 27.47 -18.05 13.74
CA GLY A 609 28.82 -17.55 14.05
C GLY A 609 28.75 -16.12 14.56
N ALA A 610 29.58 -15.22 14.03
CA ALA A 610 29.54 -13.80 14.37
C ALA A 610 28.34 -13.03 13.76
N LYS A 611 27.63 -13.60 12.76
CA LYS A 611 26.52 -12.90 12.08
C LYS A 611 25.24 -12.95 12.92
N VAL A 612 24.65 -11.79 13.16
CA VAL A 612 23.37 -11.62 13.87
C VAL A 612 22.36 -10.95 12.96
N VAL A 613 21.14 -11.48 12.93
CA VAL A 613 19.97 -10.89 12.26
C VAL A 613 18.87 -10.67 13.29
N ILE A 614 18.33 -9.46 13.31
CA ILE A 614 17.22 -9.06 14.17
C ILE A 614 16.06 -8.64 13.27
N LEU A 615 14.90 -9.27 13.46
CA LEU A 615 13.63 -8.84 12.89
C LEU A 615 12.79 -8.22 13.99
N PHE A 616 12.49 -6.94 13.84
CA PHE A 616 11.50 -6.28 14.68
C PHE A 616 10.48 -5.61 13.77
N ASN A 617 9.20 -5.91 13.99
CA ASN A 617 8.12 -5.21 13.30
C ASN A 617 8.21 -5.28 11.75
N GLY A 618 8.67 -6.43 11.22
CA GLY A 618 8.87 -6.65 9.79
C GLY A 618 10.09 -5.92 9.18
N ILE A 619 10.89 -5.21 9.99
CA ILE A 619 12.14 -4.58 9.58
C ILE A 619 13.32 -5.46 10.02
N GLN A 620 14.25 -5.67 9.09
CA GLN A 620 15.43 -6.51 9.28
C GLN A 620 16.68 -5.68 9.53
N TYR A 621 17.36 -5.96 10.64
CA TYR A 621 18.65 -5.41 11.02
C TYR A 621 19.71 -6.51 11.01
N LYS A 622 20.92 -6.19 10.58
CA LYS A 622 22.04 -7.14 10.43
C LYS A 622 23.29 -6.56 11.07
N THR A 623 24.05 -7.38 11.78
CA THR A 623 25.34 -6.99 12.36
C THR A 623 26.28 -8.18 12.53
N ASN A 624 27.56 -7.90 12.77
CA ASN A 624 28.59 -8.89 13.08
C ASN A 624 29.17 -8.62 14.47
N LEU A 625 29.31 -9.65 15.30
CA LEU A 625 29.91 -9.55 16.63
C LEU A 625 31.45 -9.46 16.54
N LYS A 626 32.04 -8.60 17.38
CA LYS A 626 33.51 -8.49 17.54
C LYS A 626 34.14 -9.77 18.07
N SER A 627 33.48 -10.45 19.00
CA SER A 627 33.91 -11.75 19.54
C SER A 627 32.88 -12.81 19.19
N SER A 628 33.32 -13.94 18.64
CA SER A 628 32.42 -15.07 18.42
C SER A 628 32.15 -15.72 19.79
N PRO A 629 30.88 -15.94 20.18
CA PRO A 629 30.60 -16.77 21.35
C PRO A 629 31.27 -18.12 21.10
N GLY A 630 32.23 -18.49 21.94
CA GLY A 630 32.96 -19.75 21.81
C GLY A 630 32.03 -20.94 22.03
N ALA A 631 31.29 -21.38 21.01
CA ALA A 631 30.56 -22.65 20.99
C ALA A 631 30.11 -23.03 19.56
N LYS A 632 30.75 -24.09 19.04
CA LYS A 632 30.26 -25.14 18.12
C LYS A 632 29.15 -24.76 17.12
N VAL A 633 29.58 -24.51 15.87
CA VAL A 633 28.91 -24.83 14.58
C VAL A 633 27.38 -25.04 14.67
N GLY A 634 26.61 -23.96 14.83
CA GLY A 634 25.15 -24.03 14.86
C GLY A 634 24.48 -22.67 14.64
N LEU A 635 23.27 -22.70 14.08
CA LEU A 635 22.40 -21.55 13.88
C LEU A 635 21.47 -21.43 15.10
N VAL A 636 21.51 -20.32 15.83
CA VAL A 636 20.64 -20.11 17.01
C VAL A 636 19.49 -19.18 16.64
N VAL A 637 18.26 -19.52 17.03
CA VAL A 637 17.05 -18.73 16.77
C VAL A 637 16.35 -18.40 18.08
N TYR A 638 16.10 -17.13 18.34
CA TYR A 638 15.36 -16.61 19.49
C TYR A 638 13.98 -16.17 19.01
N MET A 639 12.92 -16.76 19.55
CA MET A 639 11.55 -16.50 19.15
C MET A 639 10.58 -16.65 20.31
N GLY A 640 10.01 -15.52 20.77
CA GLY A 640 9.10 -15.49 21.92
C GLY A 640 9.88 -15.72 23.22
N ASN A 641 9.50 -16.70 24.04
CA ASN A 641 10.27 -17.09 25.22
C ASN A 641 11.20 -18.30 24.97
N LYS A 642 11.41 -18.68 23.70
CA LYS A 642 12.19 -19.86 23.34
C LYS A 642 13.45 -19.50 22.58
N THR A 643 14.50 -20.29 22.85
CA THR A 643 15.75 -20.31 22.10
C THR A 643 15.89 -21.68 21.47
N PHE A 644 16.25 -21.74 20.20
CA PHE A 644 16.42 -22.98 19.45
C PHE A 644 17.81 -23.02 18.85
N SER A 645 18.54 -24.11 19.05
CA SER A 645 19.86 -24.37 18.47
C SER A 645 19.72 -25.34 17.28
N ILE A 646 19.92 -24.86 16.06
CA ILE A 646 19.77 -25.62 14.82
C ILE A 646 21.15 -26.14 14.37
N PRO A 647 21.28 -27.42 13.96
CA PRO A 647 20.21 -28.33 13.55
C PRO A 647 19.50 -29.13 14.65
N LYS A 648 19.99 -29.13 15.89
CA LYS A 648 19.45 -29.95 17.00
C LYS A 648 17.95 -29.74 17.22
N ASP A 649 17.51 -28.50 17.29
CA ASP A 649 16.13 -28.11 17.63
C ASP A 649 15.27 -27.81 16.40
N LEU A 650 15.70 -28.24 15.21
CA LEU A 650 15.03 -27.90 13.95
C LEU A 650 13.55 -28.34 13.94
N LYS A 651 13.26 -29.57 14.39
CA LYS A 651 11.89 -30.10 14.50
C LYS A 651 11.04 -29.27 15.45
N ALA A 652 11.58 -28.92 16.61
CA ALA A 652 10.88 -28.11 17.60
C ALA A 652 10.62 -26.69 17.07
N THR A 653 11.59 -26.09 16.38
CA THR A 653 11.48 -24.75 15.79
C THR A 653 10.37 -24.70 14.73
N VAL A 654 10.35 -25.65 13.79
CA VAL A 654 9.33 -25.68 12.73
C VAL A 654 7.98 -26.14 13.27
N SER A 655 7.93 -27.05 14.23
CA SER A 655 6.67 -27.42 14.91
C SER A 655 6.07 -26.22 15.63
N TYR A 656 6.90 -25.43 16.34
CA TYR A 656 6.50 -24.18 16.95
C TYR A 656 5.96 -23.18 15.91
N ALA A 657 6.70 -22.95 14.82
CA ALA A 657 6.27 -22.04 13.76
C ALA A 657 4.97 -22.49 13.09
N ASN A 658 4.84 -23.78 12.75
CA ASN A 658 3.65 -24.33 12.12
C ASN A 658 2.43 -24.31 13.06
N GLY A 659 2.63 -24.53 14.36
CA GLY A 659 1.56 -24.46 15.37
C GLY A 659 1.08 -23.02 15.63
N LYS A 660 1.91 -22.02 15.37
CA LYS A 660 1.56 -20.59 15.50
C LYS A 660 1.01 -19.95 14.21
N GLY A 661 1.17 -20.62 13.06
CA GLY A 661 0.54 -20.23 11.79
C GLY A 661 1.45 -19.52 10.79
N ALA A 662 0.84 -19.05 9.68
CA ALA A 662 1.55 -18.58 8.49
C ALA A 662 2.52 -17.40 8.73
N ALA A 663 2.20 -16.48 9.63
CA ALA A 663 3.05 -15.32 9.90
C ALA A 663 4.36 -15.71 10.59
N VAL A 664 4.33 -16.64 11.56
CA VAL A 664 5.54 -17.13 12.24
C VAL A 664 6.43 -17.91 11.28
N ILE A 665 5.81 -18.68 10.39
CA ILE A 665 6.52 -19.35 9.32
C ILE A 665 7.24 -18.32 8.43
N GLN A 666 6.55 -17.24 8.05
CA GLN A 666 7.15 -16.20 7.22
C GLN A 666 8.31 -15.47 7.91
N LEU A 667 8.16 -15.09 9.18
CA LEU A 667 9.24 -14.50 9.99
C LEU A 667 10.47 -15.40 10.05
N LEU A 668 10.25 -16.70 10.30
CA LEU A 668 11.33 -17.68 10.37
C LEU A 668 12.03 -17.87 9.01
N VAL A 669 11.27 -17.87 7.91
CA VAL A 669 11.81 -17.94 6.55
C VAL A 669 12.67 -16.71 6.23
N GLU A 670 12.23 -15.52 6.63
CA GLU A 670 12.98 -14.28 6.44
C GLU A 670 14.31 -14.29 7.21
N LEU A 671 14.32 -14.73 8.47
CA LEU A 671 15.55 -14.90 9.27
C LEU A 671 16.53 -15.86 8.62
N PHE A 672 16.06 -17.03 8.20
CA PHE A 672 16.91 -18.02 7.55
C PHE A 672 17.48 -17.51 6.23
N LYS A 673 16.65 -16.91 5.39
CA LYS A 673 17.10 -16.30 4.14
C LYS A 673 18.17 -15.22 4.37
N ALA A 674 18.00 -14.42 5.42
CA ALA A 674 18.94 -13.35 5.79
C ALA A 674 20.33 -13.87 6.19
N LEU A 675 20.40 -15.09 6.73
CA LEU A 675 21.61 -15.81 7.14
C LEU A 675 22.16 -16.75 6.05
N GLY A 676 21.66 -16.66 4.82
CA GLY A 676 22.08 -17.51 3.71
C GLY A 676 21.59 -18.96 3.82
N VAL A 677 20.59 -19.22 4.66
CA VAL A 677 19.96 -20.53 4.83
C VAL A 677 18.77 -20.62 3.88
N LYS A 678 18.73 -21.67 3.04
CA LYS A 678 17.59 -21.87 2.13
C LYS A 678 16.47 -22.60 2.87
N VAL A 679 15.24 -22.17 2.65
CA VAL A 679 14.05 -22.80 3.24
C VAL A 679 13.13 -23.25 2.12
N ASN A 680 12.79 -24.53 2.10
CA ASN A 680 11.84 -25.09 1.15
C ASN A 680 10.47 -25.16 1.82
N GLN A 681 9.48 -24.55 1.19
CA GLN A 681 8.10 -24.51 1.67
C GLN A 681 7.16 -25.32 0.78
N SER A 682 6.10 -25.85 1.37
CA SER A 682 4.99 -26.48 0.65
C SER A 682 4.14 -25.42 -0.08
N PRO A 683 3.24 -25.83 -1.01
CA PRO A 683 2.26 -24.92 -1.61
C PRO A 683 1.35 -24.22 -0.60
N LYS A 684 1.20 -24.77 0.62
CA LYS A 684 0.44 -24.18 1.73
C LYS A 684 1.29 -23.29 2.63
N GLY A 685 2.55 -23.03 2.28
CA GLY A 685 3.48 -22.18 3.04
C GLY A 685 4.22 -22.88 4.19
N LEU A 686 3.90 -24.14 4.53
CA LEU A 686 4.59 -24.89 5.61
C LEU A 686 6.06 -25.18 5.28
N ILE A 687 6.96 -25.11 6.26
CA ILE A 687 8.38 -25.44 6.09
C ILE A 687 8.57 -26.95 5.97
N LEU A 688 9.13 -27.41 4.85
CA LEU A 688 9.38 -28.81 4.54
C LEU A 688 10.83 -29.21 4.86
N SER A 689 11.78 -28.39 4.44
CA SER A 689 13.20 -28.60 4.71
C SER A 689 13.96 -27.28 4.75
N ILE A 690 15.11 -27.31 5.40
CA ILE A 690 16.01 -26.18 5.57
C ILE A 690 17.40 -26.63 5.16
N VAL A 691 18.09 -25.87 4.31
CA VAL A 691 19.45 -26.16 3.83
C VAL A 691 20.43 -25.24 4.52
N ILE A 692 21.31 -25.82 5.34
CA ILE A 692 22.32 -25.11 6.12
C ILE A 692 23.67 -25.66 5.70
N ASP A 693 24.56 -24.80 5.20
CA ASP A 693 25.92 -25.18 4.79
C ASP A 693 25.94 -26.37 3.81
N GLY A 694 25.03 -26.31 2.81
CA GLY A 694 24.86 -27.36 1.80
C GLY A 694 24.10 -28.61 2.27
N LYS A 695 23.94 -28.82 3.59
CA LYS A 695 23.22 -29.97 4.15
C LYS A 695 21.72 -29.68 4.26
N THR A 696 20.89 -30.56 3.69
CA THR A 696 19.43 -30.44 3.73
C THR A 696 18.85 -31.17 4.94
N TYR A 697 18.24 -30.43 5.84
CA TYR A 697 17.56 -30.95 7.02
C TYR A 697 16.05 -30.93 6.81
N ARG A 698 15.43 -32.11 6.77
CA ARG A 698 13.97 -32.27 6.59
C ARG A 698 13.26 -32.22 7.93
N VAL A 699 12.15 -31.48 8.00
CA VAL A 699 11.50 -31.17 9.27
C VAL A 699 10.12 -31.81 9.43
N SER A 700 9.52 -32.24 8.32
CA SER A 700 8.40 -33.17 8.35
C SER A 700 8.90 -34.58 8.68
N GLY A 701 8.68 -35.05 9.92
CA GLY A 701 8.93 -36.45 10.25
C GLY A 701 8.43 -36.87 11.62
N GLY A 702 7.52 -37.84 11.64
CA GLY A 702 7.42 -38.83 12.71
C GLY A 702 6.90 -40.13 12.09
N GLY A 703 7.66 -41.21 11.96
CA GLY A 703 9.07 -41.48 12.27
C GLY A 703 9.55 -42.72 11.49
N GLY A 704 10.85 -42.98 11.50
CA GLY A 704 11.50 -44.19 10.97
C GLY A 704 12.10 -44.06 9.56
N ASN A 705 13.42 -43.90 9.50
CA ASN A 705 14.36 -44.15 8.39
C ASN A 705 13.85 -44.16 6.93
N GLY A 706 14.42 -43.23 6.13
CA GLY A 706 14.62 -43.40 4.69
C GLY A 706 13.48 -42.95 3.77
N GLY A 707 13.79 -42.02 2.86
CA GLY A 707 13.00 -41.82 1.63
C GLY A 707 11.95 -40.70 1.65
N ALA A 708 11.82 -40.00 0.53
CA ALA A 708 10.86 -38.92 0.28
C ALA A 708 9.37 -39.41 0.36
N PRO A 709 8.37 -38.51 0.48
CA PRO A 709 7.05 -38.82 1.04
C PRO A 709 6.28 -39.82 0.18
N GLY A 710 6.19 -41.07 0.63
CA GLY A 710 5.62 -42.13 -0.20
C GLY A 710 5.37 -43.38 0.62
N GLY A 711 4.37 -43.33 1.50
CA GLY A 711 4.06 -44.47 2.35
C GLY A 711 2.58 -44.67 2.63
N GLN A 712 1.67 -43.80 2.20
CA GLN A 712 0.26 -43.88 2.60
C GLN A 712 -0.70 -43.75 1.42
N VAL A 713 -1.78 -44.52 1.47
CA VAL A 713 -2.91 -44.50 0.53
C VAL A 713 -4.19 -44.28 1.33
N ARG A 714 -5.02 -43.35 0.86
CA ARG A 714 -6.29 -43.02 1.49
C ARG A 714 -7.38 -43.99 1.02
N VAL A 715 -7.85 -44.86 1.90
CA VAL A 715 -8.93 -45.83 1.63
C VAL A 715 -10.23 -45.40 2.30
N THR A 716 -11.36 -45.94 1.85
CA THR A 716 -12.66 -45.75 2.51
C THR A 716 -13.15 -47.08 3.06
N ILE A 717 -13.40 -47.15 4.38
CA ILE A 717 -13.91 -48.32 5.09
C ILE A 717 -15.16 -47.89 5.86
N ARG A 718 -16.28 -48.59 5.67
CA ARG A 718 -17.60 -48.27 6.27
C ARG A 718 -17.96 -46.77 6.16
N GLY A 719 -17.74 -46.18 4.98
CA GLY A 719 -18.04 -44.76 4.69
C GLY A 719 -17.05 -43.74 5.26
N ARG A 720 -16.06 -44.15 6.06
CA ARG A 720 -15.04 -43.26 6.67
C ARG A 720 -13.69 -43.42 5.97
N LYS A 721 -12.91 -42.33 5.88
CA LYS A 721 -11.63 -42.28 5.15
C LYS A 721 -10.44 -42.45 6.10
N PHE A 722 -9.52 -43.36 5.76
CA PHE A 722 -8.33 -43.70 6.55
C PHE A 722 -7.06 -43.73 5.70
N TRP A 723 -5.92 -43.40 6.30
CA TRP A 723 -4.60 -43.44 5.70
C TRP A 723 -3.87 -44.75 6.06
N ILE A 724 -3.84 -45.70 5.12
CA ILE A 724 -3.18 -47.00 5.27
C ILE A 724 -1.77 -46.91 4.69
N PRO A 725 -0.73 -47.45 5.37
CA PRO A 725 -0.73 -48.40 6.48
C PRO A 725 -0.73 -47.77 7.88
N LYS A 726 -0.61 -46.44 8.03
CA LYS A 726 -0.40 -45.80 9.34
C LYS A 726 -1.59 -45.94 10.29
N GLU A 727 -2.80 -45.70 9.83
CA GLU A 727 -4.00 -45.72 10.66
C GLU A 727 -4.59 -47.12 10.82
N MET A 728 -3.99 -48.13 10.20
CA MET A 728 -4.46 -49.51 10.21
C MET A 728 -4.54 -50.10 11.63
N GLY A 729 -3.57 -49.78 12.49
CA GLY A 729 -3.53 -50.29 13.87
C GLY A 729 -4.66 -49.78 14.78
N ARG A 730 -5.35 -48.69 14.40
CA ARG A 730 -6.46 -48.11 15.16
C ARG A 730 -7.83 -48.60 14.69
N LEU A 731 -7.90 -49.31 13.57
CA LEU A 731 -9.17 -49.76 12.99
C LEU A 731 -9.94 -50.74 13.89
N PRO A 732 -9.28 -51.70 14.57
CA PRO A 732 -9.97 -52.58 15.54
C PRO A 732 -10.63 -51.80 16.69
N ASP A 733 -10.00 -50.71 17.14
CA ASP A 733 -10.52 -49.88 18.24
C ASP A 733 -11.69 -48.99 17.80
N LEU A 734 -11.76 -48.66 16.51
CA LEU A 734 -12.76 -47.73 15.95
C LEU A 734 -14.03 -48.43 15.48
N PHE A 735 -13.99 -49.74 15.25
CA PHE A 735 -15.11 -50.51 14.71
C PHE A 735 -15.32 -51.80 15.50
N THR A 736 -16.51 -51.96 16.07
CA THR A 736 -16.94 -53.24 16.65
C THR A 736 -16.98 -54.33 15.57
N LYS A 737 -16.44 -55.52 15.88
CA LYS A 737 -16.33 -56.68 14.96
C LYS A 737 -15.58 -56.33 13.66
N PHE A 738 -14.46 -55.62 13.77
CA PHE A 738 -13.62 -55.28 12.62
C PHE A 738 -12.83 -56.49 12.11
N HIS A 739 -12.78 -56.68 10.78
CA HIS A 739 -11.91 -57.68 10.16
C HIS A 739 -10.92 -57.01 9.20
N TYR A 740 -9.64 -57.41 9.25
CA TYR A 740 -8.61 -56.90 8.33
C TYR A 740 -8.91 -57.21 6.85
N ALA A 741 -9.80 -58.16 6.56
CA ALA A 741 -10.37 -58.38 5.24
C ALA A 741 -11.02 -57.11 4.65
N GLU A 742 -11.58 -56.22 5.48
CA GLU A 742 -12.14 -54.94 5.03
C GLU A 742 -11.06 -54.01 4.45
N VAL A 743 -9.83 -54.08 4.97
CA VAL A 743 -8.66 -53.35 4.43
C VAL A 743 -8.26 -53.93 3.08
N VAL A 744 -8.23 -55.26 2.97
CA VAL A 744 -7.94 -55.99 1.72
C VAL A 744 -8.93 -55.58 0.62
N VAL A 745 -10.23 -55.62 0.92
CA VAL A 745 -11.30 -55.22 -0.02
C VAL A 745 -11.16 -53.75 -0.41
N ALA A 746 -10.91 -52.85 0.54
CA ALA A 746 -10.79 -51.42 0.26
C ALA A 746 -9.57 -51.11 -0.64
N LEU A 747 -8.45 -51.79 -0.44
CA LEU A 747 -7.24 -51.64 -1.26
C LEU A 747 -7.45 -52.21 -2.67
N ILE A 748 -8.07 -53.38 -2.80
CA ILE A 748 -8.38 -54.00 -4.10
C ILE A 748 -9.33 -53.11 -4.91
N ARG A 749 -10.37 -52.53 -4.28
CA ARG A 749 -11.30 -51.59 -4.95
C ARG A 749 -10.60 -50.35 -5.51
N MET A 750 -9.48 -49.95 -4.91
CA MET A 750 -8.67 -48.85 -5.42
C MET A 750 -7.71 -49.27 -6.54
N GLY A 751 -7.62 -50.55 -6.89
CA GLY A 751 -6.67 -51.08 -7.86
C GLY A 751 -5.28 -51.35 -7.29
N ALA A 752 -5.16 -51.60 -5.98
CA ALA A 752 -3.89 -52.03 -5.38
C ALA A 752 -3.70 -53.56 -5.45
N THR A 753 -2.46 -53.99 -5.64
CA THR A 753 -2.04 -55.40 -5.54
C THR A 753 -1.50 -55.65 -4.13
N LEU A 754 -1.87 -56.75 -3.48
CA LEU A 754 -1.43 -57.06 -2.11
C LEU A 754 -0.19 -57.94 -2.18
N LEU A 755 0.67 -57.79 -1.19
CA LEU A 755 1.91 -58.54 -1.07
C LEU A 755 1.80 -59.44 0.16
N SER A 756 1.88 -60.76 -0.07
CA SER A 756 1.86 -61.77 0.98
C SER A 756 3.09 -62.67 0.90
N ASP A 757 3.53 -63.19 2.03
CA ASP A 757 4.59 -64.22 2.08
C ASP A 757 4.06 -65.62 1.72
N LYS A 758 4.94 -66.64 1.79
CA LYS A 758 4.57 -68.05 1.53
C LYS A 758 3.54 -68.59 2.55
N ALA A 759 3.46 -68.01 3.74
CA ALA A 759 2.51 -68.38 4.78
C ALA A 759 1.17 -67.62 4.69
N SER A 760 0.98 -66.80 3.65
CA SER A 760 -0.18 -65.92 3.46
C SER A 760 -0.29 -64.77 4.46
N ASN A 761 0.82 -64.34 5.08
CA ASN A 761 0.85 -63.10 5.83
C ASN A 761 0.94 -61.92 4.88
N PHE A 762 -0.05 -61.04 4.90
CA PHE A 762 0.01 -59.78 4.18
C PHE A 762 0.99 -58.84 4.86
N TYR A 763 2.08 -58.50 4.17
CA TYR A 763 3.12 -57.60 4.68
C TYR A 763 3.12 -56.24 3.96
N GLY A 764 2.37 -56.09 2.87
CA GLY A 764 2.27 -54.82 2.16
C GLY A 764 1.32 -54.83 0.98
N PHE A 765 1.39 -53.78 0.18
CA PHE A 765 0.63 -53.63 -1.07
C PHE A 765 1.38 -52.73 -2.07
N ARG A 766 1.10 -52.88 -3.36
CA ARG A 766 1.58 -52.04 -4.45
C ARG A 766 0.41 -51.24 -5.03
N TYR A 767 0.55 -49.92 -5.11
CA TYR A 767 -0.44 -49.03 -5.70
C TYR A 767 0.25 -47.97 -6.56
N LYS A 768 -0.21 -47.80 -7.80
CA LYS A 768 0.39 -46.89 -8.80
C LYS A 768 1.92 -47.10 -8.93
N GLY A 769 2.34 -48.36 -9.05
CA GLY A 769 3.76 -48.75 -9.21
C GLY A 769 4.62 -48.65 -7.94
N ARG A 770 4.11 -48.13 -6.83
CA ARG A 770 4.86 -48.00 -5.55
C ARG A 770 4.45 -49.07 -4.55
N ALA A 771 5.43 -49.64 -3.84
CA ALA A 771 5.18 -50.60 -2.77
C ALA A 771 5.08 -49.89 -1.40
N TYR A 772 4.17 -50.38 -0.57
CA TYR A 772 3.84 -49.88 0.76
C TYR A 772 3.86 -51.07 1.73
N ARG A 773 4.56 -50.95 2.87
CA ARG A 773 4.61 -52.03 3.88
C ARG A 773 3.63 -51.75 5.01
N PHE A 774 2.89 -52.77 5.44
CA PHE A 774 2.06 -52.67 6.63
C PHE A 774 2.93 -52.57 7.89
N LEU A 775 2.42 -51.87 8.91
CA LEU A 775 3.08 -51.77 10.22
C LEU A 775 3.00 -53.08 11.01
N LYS A 776 1.97 -53.90 10.73
CA LYS A 776 1.78 -55.24 11.26
C LYS A 776 1.37 -56.16 10.12
N THR A 777 1.93 -57.37 10.08
CA THR A 777 1.45 -58.43 9.19
C THR A 777 0.14 -58.99 9.72
N PHE A 778 -0.69 -59.52 8.83
CA PHE A 778 -1.96 -60.14 9.21
C PHE A 778 -2.34 -61.22 8.21
N ILE A 779 -3.17 -62.17 8.66
CA ILE A 779 -3.71 -63.25 7.84
C ILE A 779 -5.19 -62.99 7.63
N VAL A 780 -5.67 -63.25 6.41
CA VAL A 780 -7.10 -63.36 6.13
C VAL A 780 -7.39 -64.82 5.79
N ALA A 781 -8.32 -65.41 6.51
CA ALA A 781 -8.80 -66.76 6.24
C ALA A 781 -10.33 -66.75 6.11
N VAL A 782 -10.85 -67.66 5.30
CA VAL A 782 -12.28 -67.89 5.13
C VAL A 782 -12.67 -69.26 5.65
N LYS A 783 -13.82 -69.32 6.32
CA LYS A 783 -14.49 -70.54 6.73
C LYS A 783 -15.77 -70.64 5.92
N VAL A 784 -15.89 -71.68 5.10
CA VAL A 784 -17.01 -71.88 4.17
C VAL A 784 -18.04 -72.90 4.66
N ASP A 785 -17.80 -73.49 5.83
CA ASP A 785 -18.64 -74.54 6.41
C ASP A 785 -18.66 -74.50 7.95
N ARG A 786 -19.33 -75.48 8.58
CA ARG A 786 -19.34 -75.64 10.04
C ARG A 786 -18.18 -76.51 10.57
N THR A 787 -17.33 -77.07 9.71
CA THR A 787 -16.25 -78.01 10.09
C THR A 787 -15.02 -77.34 10.71
N GLU A 788 -15.08 -76.02 10.91
CA GLU A 788 -14.00 -75.20 11.49
C GLU A 788 -12.76 -75.05 10.60
N VAL A 789 -12.72 -75.68 9.44
CA VAL A 789 -11.57 -75.60 8.54
C VAL A 789 -11.42 -74.19 7.97
N GLN A 790 -10.26 -73.58 8.21
CA GLN A 790 -9.92 -72.25 7.73
C GLN A 790 -9.02 -72.32 6.49
N TYR A 791 -9.41 -71.61 5.44
CA TYR A 791 -8.64 -71.50 4.20
C TYR A 791 -7.99 -70.12 4.13
N ARG A 792 -6.66 -70.05 4.20
CA ARG A 792 -5.91 -68.78 4.14
C ARG A 792 -5.89 -68.20 2.73
N ILE A 793 -6.00 -66.89 2.62
CA ILE A 793 -5.95 -66.15 1.36
C ILE A 793 -4.62 -65.40 1.28
N PRO A 794 -3.84 -65.54 0.18
CA PRO A 794 -4.15 -66.32 -1.03
C PRO A 794 -3.70 -67.80 -1.01
N GLY A 795 -2.99 -68.28 0.02
CA GLY A 795 -2.24 -69.55 -0.03
C GLY A 795 -3.07 -70.83 -0.21
N ASP A 796 -4.27 -70.91 0.37
CA ASP A 796 -5.11 -72.12 0.36
C ASP A 796 -6.22 -72.08 -0.70
N LEU A 797 -6.24 -71.09 -1.60
CA LEU A 797 -7.31 -70.93 -2.61
C LEU A 797 -7.48 -72.14 -3.54
N LYS A 798 -6.39 -72.86 -3.87
CA LYS A 798 -6.47 -74.10 -4.67
C LYS A 798 -7.13 -75.25 -3.91
N LYS A 799 -6.85 -75.38 -2.61
CA LYS A 799 -7.50 -76.38 -1.74
C LYS A 799 -8.97 -76.03 -1.55
N LEU A 800 -9.27 -74.76 -1.32
CA LEU A 800 -10.63 -74.25 -1.23
C LEU A 800 -11.45 -74.58 -2.49
N ALA A 801 -10.90 -74.37 -3.68
CA ALA A 801 -11.58 -74.73 -4.93
C ALA A 801 -11.89 -76.24 -5.02
N LYS A 802 -10.94 -77.10 -4.62
CA LYS A 802 -11.12 -78.57 -4.58
C LYS A 802 -12.14 -79.01 -3.51
N THR A 803 -12.23 -78.29 -2.40
CA THR A 803 -13.28 -78.54 -1.39
C THR A 803 -14.63 -78.12 -1.94
N LEU A 804 -14.73 -76.91 -2.50
CA LEU A 804 -15.98 -76.40 -3.06
C LEU A 804 -16.52 -77.27 -4.21
N SER A 805 -15.65 -77.97 -4.96
CA SER A 805 -16.09 -78.85 -6.06
C SER A 805 -16.80 -80.13 -5.62
N LYS A 806 -16.55 -80.58 -4.38
CA LYS A 806 -16.97 -81.88 -3.85
C LYS A 806 -18.18 -81.82 -2.91
N GLY A 807 -18.52 -80.65 -2.37
CA GLY A 807 -19.60 -80.49 -1.39
C GLY A 807 -20.92 -80.00 -2.00
N ARG A 808 -22.02 -80.19 -1.26
CA ARG A 808 -23.28 -79.47 -1.47
C ARG A 808 -23.25 -78.21 -0.61
N TRP A 809 -23.25 -77.04 -1.23
CA TRP A 809 -23.04 -75.76 -0.54
C TRP A 809 -24.25 -74.84 -0.62
N VAL A 810 -24.43 -74.05 0.44
CA VAL A 810 -25.27 -72.86 0.37
C VAL A 810 -24.48 -71.77 -0.35
N TRP A 811 -24.59 -71.75 -1.68
CA TRP A 811 -23.75 -70.91 -2.54
C TRP A 811 -23.86 -69.41 -2.27
N HIS A 812 -24.99 -68.95 -1.74
CA HIS A 812 -25.17 -67.57 -1.30
C HIS A 812 -24.23 -67.20 -0.15
N ASP A 813 -24.11 -68.07 0.86
CA ASP A 813 -23.26 -67.84 2.02
C ASP A 813 -21.79 -67.95 1.65
N VAL A 814 -21.43 -68.95 0.84
CA VAL A 814 -20.06 -69.07 0.30
C VAL A 814 -19.70 -67.81 -0.48
N ARG A 815 -20.58 -67.29 -1.34
CA ARG A 815 -20.35 -66.06 -2.10
C ARG A 815 -20.18 -64.85 -1.19
N ARG A 816 -21.00 -64.73 -0.15
CA ARG A 816 -20.90 -63.64 0.84
C ARG A 816 -19.54 -63.68 1.55
N THR A 817 -19.13 -64.85 2.01
CA THR A 817 -17.84 -65.07 2.71
C THR A 817 -16.65 -64.76 1.80
N LEU A 818 -16.65 -65.26 0.57
CA LEU A 818 -15.56 -65.01 -0.38
C LEU A 818 -15.45 -63.53 -0.76
N LYS A 819 -16.58 -62.87 -1.04
CA LYS A 819 -16.60 -61.42 -1.33
C LYS A 819 -16.11 -60.60 -0.14
N ALA A 820 -16.49 -60.97 1.09
CA ALA A 820 -16.02 -60.29 2.30
C ALA A 820 -14.49 -60.38 2.47
N ALA A 821 -13.86 -61.42 1.92
CA ALA A 821 -12.42 -61.62 1.97
C ALA A 821 -11.65 -61.05 0.75
N GLY A 822 -12.32 -60.29 -0.13
CA GLY A 822 -11.69 -59.68 -1.30
C GLY A 822 -11.49 -60.63 -2.47
N VAL A 823 -12.20 -61.76 -2.49
CA VAL A 823 -12.22 -62.70 -3.61
C VAL A 823 -13.35 -62.33 -4.56
N THR A 824 -13.03 -62.20 -5.84
CA THR A 824 -14.01 -61.96 -6.90
C THR A 824 -14.61 -63.31 -7.30
N VAL A 825 -15.93 -63.39 -7.36
CA VAL A 825 -16.64 -64.65 -7.66
C VAL A 825 -17.28 -64.54 -9.04
N SER A 826 -17.07 -65.55 -9.88
CA SER A 826 -17.53 -65.62 -11.27
C SER A 826 -18.52 -66.78 -11.45
N GLY A 827 -19.70 -66.49 -12.00
CA GLY A 827 -20.82 -67.41 -12.15
C GLY A 827 -22.14 -66.81 -11.67
N GLY A 828 -23.26 -67.22 -12.28
CA GLY A 828 -24.62 -66.71 -12.04
C GLY A 828 -25.12 -66.88 -10.60
N SER A 829 -26.39 -66.55 -10.32
CA SER A 829 -26.98 -66.57 -8.96
C SER A 829 -26.94 -67.93 -8.25
N GLY A 830 -26.73 -69.02 -8.98
CA GLY A 830 -26.56 -70.37 -8.44
C GLY A 830 -25.10 -70.71 -8.06
N GLU A 831 -24.64 -71.87 -8.51
CA GLU A 831 -23.31 -72.42 -8.19
C GLU A 831 -22.15 -71.52 -8.65
N ILE A 832 -21.13 -71.43 -7.79
CA ILE A 832 -19.89 -70.69 -8.11
C ILE A 832 -19.04 -71.56 -9.04
N ARG A 833 -18.91 -71.15 -10.31
CA ARG A 833 -18.08 -71.86 -11.31
C ARG A 833 -16.59 -71.61 -11.11
N SER A 834 -16.24 -70.36 -10.84
CA SER A 834 -14.86 -69.97 -10.51
C SER A 834 -14.81 -68.77 -9.59
N PHE A 835 -13.65 -68.57 -8.98
CA PHE A 835 -13.36 -67.35 -8.23
C PHE A 835 -11.92 -66.92 -8.48
N SER A 836 -11.63 -65.64 -8.28
CA SER A 836 -10.32 -65.06 -8.53
C SER A 836 -9.88 -64.13 -7.43
N PHE A 837 -8.57 -64.12 -7.20
CA PHE A 837 -7.91 -63.18 -6.30
C PHE A 837 -6.70 -62.59 -7.04
N GLN A 838 -6.71 -61.27 -7.22
CA GLN A 838 -5.63 -60.51 -7.87
C GLN A 838 -5.17 -61.10 -9.22
N GLY A 839 -6.13 -61.45 -10.07
CA GLY A 839 -5.89 -61.94 -11.43
C GLY A 839 -5.64 -63.44 -11.55
N LYS A 840 -5.45 -64.18 -10.45
CA LYS A 840 -5.40 -65.65 -10.47
C LYS A 840 -6.80 -66.22 -10.30
N THR A 841 -7.25 -67.01 -11.28
CA THR A 841 -8.56 -67.66 -11.30
C THR A 841 -8.45 -69.12 -10.90
N TYR A 842 -9.38 -69.57 -10.06
CA TYR A 842 -9.49 -70.93 -9.56
C TYR A 842 -10.84 -71.48 -9.99
N GLN A 843 -10.81 -72.59 -10.74
CA GLN A 843 -12.02 -73.28 -11.19
C GLN A 843 -12.53 -74.18 -10.06
N VAL A 844 -13.82 -74.07 -9.75
CA VAL A 844 -14.52 -74.93 -8.80
C VAL A 844 -15.08 -76.14 -9.55
N ARG A 845 -15.71 -75.92 -10.71
CA ARG A 845 -16.11 -76.98 -11.66
C ARG A 845 -15.86 -76.49 -13.08
N ARG A 846 -15.45 -77.41 -13.96
CA ARG A 846 -15.25 -77.13 -15.39
C ARG A 846 -16.58 -76.78 -16.04
#